data_AF-A0A256XNY5-F1
#
_entry.id   AF-A0A256XNY5-F1
#
_cell.length_a   1.000
_cell.length_b   1.000
_cell.length_c   1.000
_cell.angle_alpha   90.00
_cell.angle_beta   90.00
_cell.angle_gamma   90.00
#
_symmetry.space_group_name_H-M   'P 1'
#
loop_
_entity.id
_entity.type
_entity.pdbx_description
1 polymer ?
#
loop_
_entity_poly.entity_id
_entity_poly.type
_entity_poly.pdbx_seq_one_letter_code
_entity_poly.pdbx_strand_id
1 'polypeptide(L)'
;MKNRKGLGKAGFFIIMISIMLVTPTLTALSFQRNTENKYNPIEIYTENTESINSIDITKTTDMMRYLPSESVSLADEQNDIGYNIDAGDTLRRSYEVYIGEPVNEKIPGRGRTGTLDPDEGDDADCYRFTACEGQTIISSVSPSQFVIEIYNGNEEIIPSGNVAGETGWFFINIYSINDQAGEYTFNVILQGQNDADSGSDAGNSIGSAIKITTGSHVGYLDYNDWEDWYSFDVSSGSGIFVEVKPEEESDFDIHLYNPNGEHVHSAQFYGEDILEYPADITGTWKIQIDIFPGWDESKWPDNYYLYGSGVYELELSLGGEAEAPPSLKPLQNEIIPIAQTFIINDDQESTKDEYGYLAAIPAANYIENGKRYVSPIVYQGNDIIPNWFTSIDDTTQYLLDDWNTYLDRHDLTPQEYLIPLDPIQAAADIATQHWETVDTAVLAIDGSNFEDIINIVIDQDVSLSCEKETDRFLPGDLTEFSSDFYSKTMYIGSKWAAIYLQAEGDEFAGDTMVLTPRYEAFMADWWPHDSGSNGADKDTFFPITKPGIWVPHVTDIEGLEALTVMKYSGNRHTIDVGPSDSSLKVTLSTQSESDLIAYLIDPEGNVRRPQYPHWNGGEIKPIHQWNGGHWEHDEDEYRHMIIDPHTEFSVEIHNPMQGTWTALVVPYLNLDTWDASFDGSYHIQATIREHNPNRVAAGLSAANAAVLASQKHVPLLYVNENEVPSETSNTLTELGISNIIFVNIDDVSAASPSGTVTKYSTLQDVITAIKTDSNSENVITVTSFATGDGYFGPSGMIAAFHGSPVINIAEAKDAYNTIDMYQTYREFTGDYYHGTRSLGHLPMMDEPIGMTNPPSLLDLIIYFFTNDQTLPPFGLDLKMQWLTTVYDDLHSLIDEYGLDNEGQEIYIFVSPRDTDIRDSIGRAMTGNNSYAGLIPVETTAFSSAIIVRNILYPALIYANPGKDVTTSQHMNYFTGQYDHTGNDGVRYTTYAPRDNKNSFSSFNRFYEGHCMWENFLERYNKGALISIYSGHGTGGSGISSQYKNMKEQFPLAEPYHESLYDFEWWDSWAGYSGYDERQTKTIRDQSMSIYNAEEPSLYDLIHFKWVDQLFENLHSEIDIWSSCTTTSHFGPIVYLSHGTALYAGCLGSGYTLVDDLYKTWILRDVLIKGYTLGEAFSQSHWIVNRDFTTGDPSSVYGSASFFADGISSNNVIFGDPTLQVYNPTWVEPVPILS
;
A
#
# COMPACT_ATOMS: atom_id res chain seq x y z
N MET A 1 5.07 -31.91 -45.65
CA MET A 1 3.94 -31.04 -45.24
C MET A 1 4.44 -29.89 -44.35
N LYS A 2 5.37 -29.05 -44.82
CA LYS A 2 5.97 -27.93 -44.04
C LYS A 2 5.66 -26.52 -44.57
N ASN A 3 4.84 -26.39 -45.63
CA ASN A 3 4.52 -25.11 -46.28
C ASN A 3 3.05 -24.64 -46.13
N ARG A 4 2.28 -25.18 -45.17
CA ARG A 4 0.91 -24.69 -44.89
C ARG A 4 0.84 -23.63 -43.79
N LYS A 5 1.83 -23.55 -42.88
CA LYS A 5 1.84 -22.58 -41.77
C LYS A 5 1.98 -21.11 -42.22
N GLY A 6 2.72 -20.84 -43.32
CA GLY A 6 2.90 -19.47 -43.83
C GLY A 6 1.74 -18.91 -44.67
N LEU A 7 0.88 -19.76 -45.24
CA LEU A 7 -0.25 -19.30 -46.07
C LEU A 7 -1.46 -18.84 -45.25
N GLY A 8 -1.66 -19.38 -44.05
CA GLY A 8 -2.73 -18.93 -43.14
C GLY A 8 -2.46 -17.52 -42.61
N LYS A 9 -1.26 -17.29 -42.07
CA LYS A 9 -0.81 -16.00 -41.52
C LYS A 9 -0.83 -14.87 -42.58
N ALA A 10 -0.32 -15.14 -43.78
CA ALA A 10 -0.33 -14.17 -44.87
C ALA A 10 -1.74 -13.91 -45.45
N GLY A 11 -2.63 -14.91 -45.46
CA GLY A 11 -4.01 -14.77 -45.95
C GLY A 11 -4.87 -13.91 -45.03
N PHE A 12 -4.75 -14.10 -43.72
CA PHE A 12 -5.44 -13.31 -42.69
C PHE A 12 -4.96 -11.85 -42.67
N PHE A 13 -3.65 -11.62 -42.71
CA PHE A 13 -3.07 -10.28 -42.75
C PHE A 13 -3.52 -9.49 -44.00
N ILE A 14 -3.68 -10.16 -45.14
CA ILE A 14 -4.26 -9.54 -46.36
C ILE A 14 -5.74 -9.20 -46.18
N ILE A 15 -6.53 -10.00 -45.43
CA ILE A 15 -7.95 -9.72 -45.13
C ILE A 15 -8.08 -8.52 -44.18
N MET A 16 -7.27 -8.48 -43.12
CA MET A 16 -7.14 -7.34 -42.20
C MET A 16 -6.82 -6.04 -42.97
N ILE A 17 -5.79 -6.06 -43.83
CA ILE A 17 -5.42 -4.92 -44.68
C ILE A 17 -6.54 -4.51 -45.63
N SER A 18 -7.23 -5.47 -46.24
CA SER A 18 -8.30 -5.19 -47.23
C SER A 18 -9.52 -4.50 -46.60
N ILE A 19 -9.74 -4.71 -45.31
CA ILE A 19 -10.88 -4.14 -44.56
C ILE A 19 -10.48 -2.81 -43.92
N MET A 20 -9.25 -2.68 -43.39
CA MET A 20 -8.74 -1.43 -42.80
C MET A 20 -8.43 -0.33 -43.83
N LEU A 21 -8.21 -0.66 -45.11
CA LEU A 21 -8.03 0.31 -46.21
C LEU A 21 -9.28 1.17 -46.54
N VAL A 22 -10.42 0.97 -45.88
CA VAL A 22 -11.68 1.71 -46.12
C VAL A 22 -11.87 2.90 -45.15
N THR A 23 -10.95 3.12 -44.22
CA THR A 23 -11.01 4.24 -43.25
C THR A 23 -9.74 5.10 -43.33
N PRO A 24 -9.85 6.43 -43.54
CA PRO A 24 -8.68 7.28 -43.78
C PRO A 24 -8.16 7.93 -42.50
N THR A 25 -6.85 7.86 -42.24
CA THR A 25 -6.11 8.90 -41.50
C THR A 25 -4.64 8.96 -41.93
N LEU A 26 -4.05 10.15 -41.77
CA LEU A 26 -2.94 10.76 -42.52
C LEU A 26 -1.61 10.81 -41.71
N THR A 27 -0.50 10.44 -42.39
CA THR A 27 0.90 11.01 -42.43
C THR A 27 1.53 11.68 -41.17
N ALA A 28 2.83 11.60 -40.84
CA ALA A 28 4.05 11.16 -41.55
C ALA A 28 5.33 11.13 -40.63
N LEU A 29 6.18 10.09 -40.83
CA LEU A 29 7.66 10.05 -41.07
C LEU A 29 8.64 10.78 -40.10
N SER A 30 9.65 10.10 -39.53
CA SER A 30 10.93 9.68 -40.18
C SER A 30 12.08 9.25 -39.21
N PHE A 31 12.92 8.31 -39.71
CA PHE A 31 14.36 8.01 -39.45
C PHE A 31 14.86 6.96 -38.41
N GLN A 32 15.19 5.77 -38.98
CA GLN A 32 16.42 4.94 -38.88
C GLN A 32 16.89 4.30 -37.56
N ARG A 33 16.54 3.00 -37.40
CA ARG A 33 17.21 1.98 -36.57
C ARG A 33 18.51 1.48 -37.21
N ASN A 34 19.52 1.21 -36.36
CA ASN A 34 20.56 0.22 -36.61
C ASN A 34 20.23 -1.02 -35.78
N THR A 35 20.29 -2.18 -36.43
CA THR A 35 19.97 -3.51 -35.90
C THR A 35 21.21 -4.24 -35.39
N GLU A 36 20.95 -5.20 -34.49
CA GLU A 36 21.64 -6.48 -34.24
C GLU A 36 22.24 -6.61 -32.82
N ASN A 37 21.61 -7.39 -31.93
CA ASN A 37 21.78 -8.85 -31.88
C ASN A 37 20.95 -9.53 -30.76
N LYS A 38 20.48 -10.74 -31.11
CA LYS A 38 19.76 -11.76 -30.34
C LYS A 38 20.57 -12.30 -29.15
N TYR A 39 19.93 -12.75 -28.06
CA TYR A 39 20.23 -13.98 -27.30
C TYR A 39 19.04 -14.26 -26.34
N ASN A 40 18.19 -15.26 -26.64
CA ASN A 40 18.13 -16.64 -26.12
C ASN A 40 17.59 -16.79 -24.68
N PRO A 41 16.62 -17.70 -24.46
CA PRO A 41 15.92 -17.88 -23.20
C PRO A 41 16.87 -18.37 -22.12
N ILE A 42 16.73 -17.80 -20.92
CA ILE A 42 17.46 -18.22 -19.73
C ILE A 42 16.91 -19.59 -19.35
N GLU A 43 17.67 -20.63 -19.69
CA GLU A 43 17.62 -21.91 -19.00
C GLU A 43 17.93 -21.67 -17.52
N ILE A 44 17.10 -22.25 -16.67
CA ILE A 44 17.27 -22.34 -15.23
C ILE A 44 18.68 -22.92 -14.97
N TYR A 45 19.61 -22.07 -14.56
CA TYR A 45 20.89 -22.49 -14.03
C TYR A 45 20.68 -22.89 -12.57
N THR A 46 20.48 -24.18 -12.34
CA THR A 46 20.89 -24.80 -11.08
C THR A 46 22.42 -24.73 -11.04
N GLU A 47 22.97 -23.72 -10.37
CA GLU A 47 24.42 -23.63 -10.21
C GLU A 47 24.94 -24.79 -9.36
N ASN A 48 25.84 -25.54 -9.99
CA ASN A 48 26.97 -26.30 -9.43
C ASN A 48 26.83 -26.80 -7.98
N THR A 49 26.37 -28.04 -7.87
CA THR A 49 26.80 -28.94 -6.80
C THR A 49 28.31 -29.17 -6.92
N GLU A 50 29.11 -28.38 -6.20
CA GLU A 50 30.40 -28.89 -5.75
C GLU A 50 30.13 -30.09 -4.85
N SER A 51 30.77 -31.22 -5.14
CA SER A 51 30.71 -32.40 -4.27
C SER A 51 31.42 -32.08 -2.96
N ILE A 52 30.68 -31.58 -1.97
CA ILE A 52 31.15 -31.40 -0.60
C ILE A 52 31.31 -32.80 0.02
N ASN A 53 32.54 -33.32 0.03
CA ASN A 53 32.87 -34.63 0.61
C ASN A 53 33.09 -34.59 2.14
N SER A 54 32.67 -33.52 2.83
CA SER A 54 32.58 -33.44 4.29
C SER A 54 31.60 -32.34 4.68
N ILE A 55 30.36 -32.71 5.01
CA ILE A 55 29.35 -31.78 5.52
C ILE A 55 29.60 -31.60 7.01
N ASP A 56 29.69 -30.34 7.43
CA ASP A 56 29.84 -29.92 8.82
C ASP A 56 28.45 -29.94 9.48
N ILE A 57 28.22 -30.87 10.41
CA ILE A 57 26.90 -31.06 11.07
C ILE A 57 26.55 -29.94 12.05
N THR A 58 27.54 -29.10 12.41
CA THR A 58 27.35 -27.99 13.36
C THR A 58 27.02 -26.66 12.66
N LYS A 59 26.85 -26.64 11.33
CA LYS A 59 26.49 -25.44 10.59
C LYS A 59 25.01 -25.42 10.21
N THR A 60 24.30 -24.43 10.72
CA THR A 60 22.97 -24.03 10.29
C THR A 60 23.09 -23.21 9.01
N THR A 61 22.94 -23.83 7.83
CA THR A 61 22.61 -23.04 6.63
C THR A 61 21.63 -23.80 5.76
N ASP A 62 20.84 -23.04 5.00
CA ASP A 62 19.92 -23.42 3.92
C ASP A 62 20.37 -24.59 3.01
N MET A 63 21.63 -25.00 3.03
CA MET A 63 22.13 -26.22 2.38
C MET A 63 21.56 -27.54 2.94
N MET A 64 21.02 -27.56 4.17
CA MET A 64 20.26 -28.73 4.69
C MET A 64 18.83 -28.83 4.13
N ARG A 65 18.32 -27.79 3.44
CA ARG A 65 17.06 -27.85 2.68
C ARG A 65 17.23 -28.53 1.30
N TYR A 66 18.44 -28.96 0.94
CA TYR A 66 18.65 -29.86 -0.19
C TYR A 66 18.01 -31.23 0.13
N LEU A 67 16.99 -31.64 -0.64
CA LEU A 67 16.52 -33.03 -0.70
C LEU A 67 17.62 -33.90 -1.36
N PRO A 68 18.43 -34.68 -0.62
CA PRO A 68 19.45 -35.54 -1.20
C PRO A 68 18.84 -36.90 -1.56
N SER A 69 19.50 -37.62 -2.47
CA SER A 69 19.12 -38.95 -2.96
C SER A 69 19.11 -40.10 -1.94
N GLU A 70 19.23 -39.82 -0.64
CA GLU A 70 19.19 -40.81 0.44
C GLU A 70 17.78 -40.85 1.06
N SER A 71 17.19 -42.03 1.08
CA SER A 71 15.87 -42.31 1.63
C SER A 71 15.93 -42.30 3.16
N VAL A 72 15.34 -41.29 3.78
CA VAL A 72 14.93 -41.30 5.19
C VAL A 72 13.54 -41.94 5.24
N SER A 73 13.31 -42.86 6.18
CA SER A 73 11.97 -43.37 6.45
C SER A 73 11.31 -42.38 7.39
N LEU A 74 10.15 -41.85 7.00
CA LEU A 74 9.34 -41.02 7.89
C LEU A 74 8.00 -41.74 8.06
N ALA A 75 7.48 -41.83 9.28
CA ALA A 75 6.09 -42.20 9.48
C ALA A 75 5.15 -41.10 8.92
N ASP A 76 3.93 -41.47 8.51
CA ASP A 76 3.01 -40.55 7.82
C ASP A 76 2.41 -39.47 8.75
N GLU A 77 2.12 -39.79 10.03
CA GLU A 77 1.58 -38.84 11.03
C GLU A 77 2.13 -39.13 12.45
N GLN A 78 3.06 -38.29 12.92
CA GLN A 78 3.59 -38.26 14.30
C GLN A 78 3.65 -36.82 14.80
N ASN A 79 3.83 -36.63 16.11
CA ASN A 79 4.02 -35.30 16.69
C ASN A 79 5.16 -35.32 17.69
N ASP A 80 6.38 -35.32 17.16
CA ASP A 80 7.58 -35.32 17.96
C ASP A 80 7.93 -33.91 18.42
N ILE A 81 7.88 -33.72 19.74
CA ILE A 81 8.13 -32.47 20.46
C ILE A 81 7.38 -31.24 19.92
N GLY A 82 6.21 -31.43 19.31
CA GLY A 82 5.33 -30.37 18.83
C GLY A 82 5.46 -30.02 17.35
N TYR A 83 6.30 -30.73 16.57
CA TYR A 83 6.51 -30.42 15.14
C TYR A 83 5.45 -31.00 14.18
N ASN A 84 4.53 -31.85 14.65
CA ASN A 84 3.54 -32.56 13.82
C ASN A 84 4.15 -33.41 12.68
N ILE A 85 5.41 -33.82 12.84
CA ILE A 85 6.10 -34.78 11.97
C ILE A 85 7.06 -35.63 12.82
N ASP A 86 7.48 -36.76 12.26
CA ASP A 86 8.59 -37.61 12.70
C ASP A 86 9.93 -36.83 12.74
N ALA A 87 10.69 -36.91 13.84
CA ALA A 87 11.97 -36.21 14.00
C ALA A 87 13.13 -36.80 13.15
N GLY A 88 12.95 -38.02 12.67
CA GLY A 88 13.87 -38.72 11.77
C GLY A 88 15.13 -39.25 12.44
N ASP A 89 15.77 -40.18 11.73
CA ASP A 89 16.79 -41.10 12.25
C ASP A 89 18.26 -40.61 12.09
N THR A 90 18.48 -39.33 11.75
CA THR A 90 19.84 -38.82 11.52
C THR A 90 20.15 -37.51 12.25
N LEU A 91 21.36 -37.43 12.82
CA LEU A 91 21.89 -36.19 13.43
C LEU A 91 21.92 -35.00 12.47
N ARG A 92 21.96 -35.26 11.15
CA ARG A 92 21.97 -34.22 10.10
C ARG A 92 20.62 -33.56 9.88
N ARG A 93 19.52 -34.22 10.24
CA ARG A 93 18.15 -33.70 10.09
C ARG A 93 17.50 -33.46 11.44
N SER A 94 18.28 -33.46 12.51
CA SER A 94 17.78 -33.32 13.86
C SER A 94 17.01 -32.01 14.05
N TYR A 95 15.82 -32.07 14.65
CA TYR A 95 15.07 -30.88 15.00
C TYR A 95 15.61 -30.19 16.25
N GLU A 96 15.39 -28.88 16.34
CA GLU A 96 15.83 -28.11 17.50
C GLU A 96 14.98 -28.44 18.72
N VAL A 97 15.64 -28.52 19.87
CA VAL A 97 14.98 -28.57 21.17
C VAL A 97 15.51 -27.42 22.01
N TYR A 98 14.63 -26.50 22.39
CA TYR A 98 15.00 -25.30 23.11
C TYR A 98 15.13 -25.61 24.60
N ILE A 99 16.37 -25.87 25.02
CA ILE A 99 16.72 -26.16 26.41
C ILE A 99 16.90 -24.85 27.17
N GLY A 100 16.33 -24.78 28.37
CA GLY A 100 16.29 -23.54 29.17
C GLY A 100 14.93 -22.83 29.12
N GLU A 101 14.07 -23.20 28.18
CA GLU A 101 12.70 -22.68 28.07
C GLU A 101 11.68 -23.54 28.85
N PRO A 102 10.49 -22.99 29.22
CA PRO A 102 9.41 -23.76 29.82
C PRO A 102 8.91 -24.86 28.87
N VAL A 103 8.82 -26.09 29.39
CA VAL A 103 8.31 -27.25 28.63
C VAL A 103 6.84 -27.04 28.28
N ASN A 104 6.52 -27.14 26.99
CA ASN A 104 5.17 -27.09 26.46
C ASN A 104 5.06 -28.02 25.24
N GLU A 105 4.32 -29.13 25.38
CA GLU A 105 4.14 -30.15 24.34
C GLU A 105 3.39 -29.64 23.09
N LYS A 106 2.79 -28.45 23.17
CA LYS A 106 2.05 -27.82 22.07
C LYS A 106 2.90 -26.91 21.18
N ILE A 107 4.13 -26.58 21.60
CA ILE A 107 4.99 -25.63 20.89
C ILE A 107 6.16 -26.41 20.27
N PRO A 108 6.39 -26.32 18.96
CA PRO A 108 7.54 -26.93 18.30
C PRO A 108 8.86 -26.60 19.03
N GLY A 109 9.65 -27.63 19.35
CA GLY A 109 10.94 -27.48 20.05
C GLY A 109 10.86 -27.34 21.58
N ARG A 110 9.67 -27.08 22.16
CA ARG A 110 9.45 -27.04 23.62
C ARG A 110 8.85 -28.31 24.20
N GLY A 111 8.36 -29.21 23.35
CA GLY A 111 7.91 -30.52 23.76
C GLY A 111 9.05 -31.40 24.27
N ARG A 112 8.69 -32.45 25.00
CA ARG A 112 9.63 -33.45 25.54
C ARG A 112 9.15 -34.87 25.31
N THR A 113 8.04 -35.04 24.60
CA THR A 113 7.44 -36.32 24.24
C THR A 113 7.56 -36.55 22.74
N GLY A 114 7.84 -37.78 22.34
CA GLY A 114 7.84 -38.24 20.95
C GLY A 114 7.42 -39.70 20.86
N THR A 115 7.27 -40.23 19.65
CA THR A 115 6.81 -41.61 19.40
C THR A 115 7.76 -42.28 18.43
N LEU A 116 8.16 -43.51 18.74
CA LEU A 116 8.86 -44.37 17.76
C LEU A 116 7.89 -45.43 17.21
N ASP A 117 7.87 -45.64 15.88
CA ASP A 117 7.31 -46.83 15.23
C ASP A 117 8.32 -47.53 14.30
N PRO A 118 9.20 -48.39 14.87
CA PRO A 118 10.22 -49.08 14.09
C PRO A 118 9.66 -50.01 13.01
N ASP A 119 8.40 -50.45 13.11
CA ASP A 119 7.76 -51.29 12.10
C ASP A 119 7.38 -50.48 10.84
N GLU A 120 7.22 -49.16 10.96
CA GLU A 120 6.99 -48.21 9.85
C GLU A 120 8.29 -47.50 9.41
N GLY A 121 9.43 -47.89 10.01
CA GLY A 121 10.77 -47.45 9.64
C GLY A 121 11.30 -46.27 10.45
N ASP A 122 10.58 -45.85 11.47
CA ASP A 122 11.00 -44.86 12.47
C ASP A 122 11.63 -45.58 13.67
N ASP A 123 12.94 -45.88 13.56
CA ASP A 123 13.70 -46.62 14.57
C ASP A 123 14.48 -45.72 15.56
N ALA A 124 14.60 -44.43 15.26
CA ALA A 124 15.26 -43.45 16.09
C ALA A 124 14.81 -42.01 15.77
N ASP A 125 14.81 -41.19 16.81
CA ASP A 125 14.56 -39.74 16.73
C ASP A 125 15.80 -38.94 17.08
N CYS A 126 16.11 -37.95 16.25
CA CYS A 126 17.26 -37.06 16.42
C CYS A 126 16.83 -35.61 16.71
N TYR A 127 17.42 -35.01 17.76
CA TYR A 127 17.24 -33.59 18.11
C TYR A 127 18.58 -32.88 18.33
N ARG A 128 18.59 -31.54 18.42
CA ARG A 128 19.79 -30.75 18.71
C ARG A 128 19.52 -29.55 19.62
N PHE A 129 20.53 -29.14 20.39
CA PHE A 129 20.50 -27.97 21.28
C PHE A 129 21.91 -27.38 21.43
N THR A 130 22.02 -26.14 21.89
CA THR A 130 23.32 -25.51 22.17
C THR A 130 23.70 -25.58 23.65
N ALA A 131 25.01 -25.62 23.95
CA ALA A 131 25.51 -25.47 25.30
C ALA A 131 26.89 -24.78 25.30
N CYS A 132 27.17 -24.00 26.34
CA CYS A 132 28.46 -23.35 26.58
C CYS A 132 29.48 -24.30 27.20
N GLU A 133 30.76 -24.11 26.85
CA GLU A 133 31.88 -24.71 27.57
C GLU A 133 31.74 -24.42 29.08
N GLY A 134 31.80 -25.47 29.90
CA GLY A 134 31.67 -25.36 31.35
C GLY A 134 30.28 -25.72 31.90
N GLN A 135 29.23 -25.77 31.06
CA GLN A 135 27.90 -26.21 31.50
C GLN A 135 27.85 -27.73 31.69
N THR A 136 27.16 -28.22 32.72
CA THR A 136 26.92 -29.65 32.94
C THR A 136 25.64 -30.10 32.25
N ILE A 137 25.71 -31.14 31.41
CA ILE A 137 24.57 -31.70 30.67
C ILE A 137 24.00 -32.89 31.43
N ILE A 138 22.74 -32.82 31.84
CA ILE A 138 22.02 -33.91 32.49
C ILE A 138 20.88 -34.38 31.58
N SER A 139 20.94 -35.63 31.12
CA SER A 139 19.92 -36.23 30.25
C SER A 139 19.24 -37.46 30.87
N SER A 140 17.97 -37.69 30.52
CA SER A 140 17.17 -38.87 30.89
C SER A 140 16.04 -39.16 29.90
N VAL A 141 15.60 -40.41 29.79
CA VAL A 141 14.45 -40.83 28.97
C VAL A 141 13.60 -41.89 29.70
N SER A 142 12.30 -41.90 29.44
CA SER A 142 11.31 -42.81 30.00
C SER A 142 10.28 -43.22 28.93
N PRO A 143 9.71 -44.44 28.97
CA PRO A 143 10.07 -45.57 29.85
C PRO A 143 11.43 -46.17 29.51
N SER A 144 11.98 -47.00 30.40
CA SER A 144 13.33 -47.57 30.30
C SER A 144 13.59 -48.51 29.10
N GLN A 145 12.61 -48.68 28.23
CA GLN A 145 12.76 -49.40 26.96
C GLN A 145 13.37 -48.51 25.87
N PHE A 146 13.41 -47.19 26.08
CA PHE A 146 14.09 -46.24 25.20
C PHE A 146 15.45 -45.87 25.79
N VAL A 147 16.38 -45.51 24.91
CA VAL A 147 17.74 -45.06 25.25
C VAL A 147 17.91 -43.64 24.71
N ILE A 148 18.59 -42.78 25.49
CA ILE A 148 19.00 -41.44 25.07
C ILE A 148 20.52 -41.36 25.07
N GLU A 149 21.08 -40.90 23.97
CA GLU A 149 22.50 -40.62 23.82
C GLU A 149 22.70 -39.16 23.40
N ILE A 150 23.68 -38.49 24.01
CA ILE A 150 24.06 -37.11 23.66
C ILE A 150 25.38 -37.16 22.92
N TYR A 151 25.47 -36.46 21.79
CA TYR A 151 26.67 -36.34 20.96
C TYR A 151 27.12 -34.88 20.91
N ASN A 152 28.43 -34.61 20.86
CA ASN A 152 28.95 -33.29 20.50
C ASN A 152 29.06 -33.15 18.96
N GLY A 153 29.45 -31.96 18.47
CA GLY A 153 29.69 -31.70 17.05
C GLY A 153 30.74 -32.58 16.35
N ASN A 154 31.57 -33.30 17.12
CA ASN A 154 32.54 -34.27 16.62
C ASN A 154 32.03 -35.72 16.63
N GLU A 155 30.72 -35.93 16.85
CA GLU A 155 30.06 -37.23 16.98
C GLU A 155 30.58 -38.08 18.17
N GLU A 156 31.11 -37.43 19.22
CA GLU A 156 31.54 -38.12 20.45
C GLU A 156 30.42 -38.14 21.50
N ILE A 157 30.19 -39.30 22.10
CA ILE A 157 29.16 -39.48 23.14
C ILE A 157 29.55 -38.73 24.43
N ILE A 158 28.62 -37.92 24.94
CA ILE A 158 28.70 -37.18 26.19
C ILE A 158 27.81 -37.85 27.25
N PRO A 159 28.40 -38.56 28.25
CA PRO A 159 27.63 -39.14 29.35
C PRO A 159 26.86 -38.10 30.16
N SER A 160 25.63 -38.44 30.56
CA SER A 160 24.81 -37.63 31.48
C SER A 160 25.58 -37.32 32.78
N GLY A 161 25.60 -36.04 33.15
CA GLY A 161 26.34 -35.49 34.30
C GLY A 161 27.75 -35.00 34.00
N ASN A 162 28.21 -35.03 32.74
CA ASN A 162 29.49 -34.46 32.33
C ASN A 162 29.36 -32.99 31.91
N VAL A 163 30.51 -32.30 31.92
CA VAL A 163 30.65 -30.90 31.48
C VAL A 163 30.84 -30.85 29.96
N ALA A 164 30.17 -29.91 29.29
CA ALA A 164 30.41 -29.55 27.90
C ALA A 164 31.85 -29.04 27.74
N GLY A 165 32.64 -29.74 26.93
CA GLY A 165 34.07 -29.46 26.75
C GLY A 165 34.40 -28.38 25.73
N GLU A 166 33.43 -28.01 24.90
CA GLU A 166 33.49 -26.96 23.89
C GLU A 166 32.08 -26.35 23.77
N THR A 167 32.02 -25.06 23.44
CA THR A 167 30.76 -24.37 23.12
C THR A 167 30.26 -24.77 21.74
N GLY A 168 28.95 -24.95 21.59
CA GLY A 168 28.30 -25.14 20.29
C GLY A 168 27.17 -26.16 20.32
N TRP A 169 26.94 -26.80 19.18
CA TRP A 169 25.85 -27.78 18.99
C TRP A 169 26.12 -29.14 19.62
N PHE A 170 25.11 -29.64 20.34
CA PHE A 170 24.99 -31.00 20.86
C PHE A 170 23.73 -31.65 20.28
N PHE A 171 23.78 -32.97 20.10
CA PHE A 171 22.73 -33.73 19.45
C PHE A 171 22.20 -34.81 20.37
N ILE A 172 20.89 -35.04 20.34
CA ILE A 172 20.18 -36.08 21.07
C ILE A 172 19.81 -37.16 20.05
N ASN A 173 20.09 -38.43 20.37
CA ASN A 173 19.58 -39.58 19.64
C ASN A 173 18.77 -40.45 20.60
N ILE A 174 17.50 -40.69 20.28
CA ILE A 174 16.59 -41.52 21.06
C ILE A 174 16.16 -42.73 20.23
N TYR A 175 16.37 -43.94 20.74
CA TYR A 175 16.02 -45.16 20.03
C TYR A 175 15.48 -46.24 20.98
N SER A 176 14.75 -47.21 20.42
CA SER A 176 14.11 -48.28 21.19
C SER A 176 15.01 -49.51 21.39
N ILE A 177 14.87 -50.20 22.53
CA ILE A 177 15.59 -51.45 22.82
C ILE A 177 14.82 -52.63 22.22
N ASN A 178 15.35 -53.22 21.13
CA ASN A 178 14.75 -54.29 20.33
C ASN A 178 13.54 -53.87 19.47
N ASP A 179 13.60 -52.69 18.84
CA ASP A 179 12.63 -52.24 17.83
C ASP A 179 11.19 -52.23 18.39
N GLN A 180 11.01 -51.64 19.57
CA GLN A 180 9.72 -51.55 20.25
C GLN A 180 9.07 -50.19 20.00
N ALA A 181 7.88 -50.21 19.37
CA ALA A 181 7.09 -49.01 19.17
C ALA A 181 6.51 -48.46 20.49
N GLY A 182 6.34 -47.13 20.54
CA GLY A 182 5.61 -46.43 21.60
C GLY A 182 6.11 -45.01 21.89
N GLU A 183 5.38 -44.32 22.75
CA GLU A 183 5.72 -42.97 23.21
C GLU A 183 6.88 -42.98 24.22
N TYR A 184 7.79 -42.02 24.09
CA TYR A 184 8.81 -41.71 25.08
C TYR A 184 8.69 -40.27 25.56
N THR A 185 9.21 -40.01 26.76
CA THR A 185 9.44 -38.66 27.28
C THR A 185 10.90 -38.54 27.69
N PHE A 186 11.58 -37.51 27.22
CA PHE A 186 12.96 -37.21 27.60
C PHE A 186 13.09 -35.91 28.39
N ASN A 187 14.26 -35.69 28.96
CA ASN A 187 14.60 -34.42 29.58
C ASN A 187 16.09 -34.15 29.43
N VAL A 188 16.45 -32.91 29.14
CA VAL A 188 17.82 -32.40 29.13
C VAL A 188 17.84 -31.11 29.95
N ILE A 189 18.78 -31.03 30.90
CA ILE A 189 18.98 -29.86 31.77
C ILE A 189 20.44 -29.42 31.65
N LEU A 190 20.65 -28.12 31.43
CA LEU A 190 21.95 -27.47 31.51
C LEU A 190 22.12 -26.86 32.91
N GLN A 191 23.29 -27.07 33.53
CA GLN A 191 23.59 -26.53 34.86
C GLN A 191 24.94 -25.85 34.93
N GLY A 192 24.96 -24.67 35.57
CA GLY A 192 26.15 -23.87 35.82
C GLY A 192 26.55 -23.04 34.61
N GLN A 193 26.42 -21.73 34.68
CA GLN A 193 26.89 -20.78 33.67
C GLN A 193 28.38 -20.47 33.81
N ASN A 194 28.96 -20.00 32.71
CA ASN A 194 30.36 -19.66 32.58
C ASN A 194 30.54 -18.49 31.61
N ASP A 195 29.72 -17.45 31.77
CA ASP A 195 29.67 -16.35 30.80
C ASP A 195 30.98 -15.57 30.84
N ALA A 196 31.57 -15.39 29.67
CA ALA A 196 32.94 -14.87 29.48
C ALA A 196 34.01 -15.55 30.36
N ASP A 197 33.95 -16.87 30.50
CA ASP A 197 34.88 -17.69 31.30
C ASP A 197 34.97 -17.30 32.80
N SER A 198 33.91 -16.68 33.31
CA SER A 198 33.88 -16.17 34.68
C SER A 198 33.62 -17.24 35.74
N GLY A 199 33.10 -18.40 35.34
CA GLY A 199 32.56 -19.44 36.22
C GLY A 199 31.22 -19.09 36.88
N SER A 200 30.51 -18.07 36.38
CA SER A 200 29.19 -17.64 36.82
C SER A 200 28.37 -16.99 35.69
N ASP A 201 27.11 -16.69 36.00
CA ASP A 201 26.20 -15.78 35.31
C ASP A 201 26.77 -14.35 35.18
N ALA A 202 26.61 -13.65 34.04
CA ALA A 202 26.99 -12.23 33.91
C ALA A 202 25.99 -11.26 34.57
N GLY A 203 24.82 -11.78 34.93
CA GLY A 203 23.89 -11.25 35.90
C GLY A 203 22.99 -10.16 35.34
N ASN A 204 21.72 -10.27 35.68
CA ASN A 204 20.59 -9.45 35.22
C ASN A 204 20.51 -8.01 35.79
N SER A 205 21.63 -7.30 35.88
CA SER A 205 21.61 -5.88 36.22
C SER A 205 22.89 -5.15 35.83
N ILE A 206 22.77 -3.86 35.56
CA ILE A 206 23.91 -2.97 35.33
C ILE A 206 24.98 -2.96 36.45
N GLY A 207 24.59 -3.35 37.67
CA GLY A 207 25.47 -3.42 38.84
C GLY A 207 26.22 -4.75 39.00
N SER A 208 25.77 -5.82 38.34
CA SER A 208 26.41 -7.15 38.32
C SER A 208 27.40 -7.32 37.17
N ALA A 209 27.45 -6.36 36.24
CA ALA A 209 28.18 -6.45 35.00
C ALA A 209 29.60 -7.07 35.12
N ILE A 210 29.84 -8.17 34.39
CA ILE A 210 31.14 -8.85 34.35
C ILE A 210 32.14 -8.04 33.55
N LYS A 211 33.37 -7.92 34.07
CA LYS A 211 34.43 -7.19 33.36
C LYS A 211 35.08 -8.07 32.31
N ILE A 212 35.00 -7.64 31.05
CA ILE A 212 35.61 -8.32 29.89
C ILE A 212 36.78 -7.52 29.30
N THR A 213 37.56 -8.17 28.45
CA THR A 213 38.62 -7.55 27.64
C THR A 213 38.34 -7.76 26.16
N THR A 214 39.05 -7.06 25.28
CA THR A 214 38.91 -7.26 23.83
C THR A 214 39.13 -8.72 23.41
N GLY A 215 38.30 -9.22 22.49
CA GLY A 215 38.28 -10.59 21.96
C GLY A 215 36.87 -11.21 22.03
N SER A 216 36.79 -12.47 21.60
CA SER A 216 35.58 -13.31 21.63
C SER A 216 35.34 -13.87 23.02
N HIS A 217 34.08 -13.83 23.44
CA HIS A 217 33.51 -14.39 24.66
C HIS A 217 32.24 -15.16 24.29
N VAL A 218 31.80 -16.05 25.16
CA VAL A 218 30.53 -16.76 25.01
C VAL A 218 29.66 -16.50 26.23
N GLY A 219 28.36 -16.45 26.01
CA GLY A 219 27.37 -16.39 27.08
C GLY A 219 26.18 -17.30 26.78
N TYR A 220 25.35 -17.53 27.78
CA TYR A 220 24.15 -18.35 27.66
C TYR A 220 22.98 -17.69 28.39
N LEU A 221 21.89 -17.43 27.67
CA LEU A 221 20.64 -16.92 28.24
C LEU A 221 19.54 -17.99 28.19
N ASP A 222 18.57 -17.93 29.10
CA ASP A 222 17.38 -18.78 29.15
C ASP A 222 16.17 -18.08 29.82
N TYR A 223 15.12 -18.85 30.15
CA TYR A 223 13.91 -18.33 30.81
C TYR A 223 14.16 -17.66 32.17
N ASN A 224 15.12 -18.14 32.95
CA ASN A 224 15.46 -17.61 34.27
C ASN A 224 16.60 -16.59 34.22
N ASP A 225 17.29 -16.51 33.09
CA ASP A 225 18.41 -15.61 32.83
C ASP A 225 18.34 -15.02 31.42
N TRP A 226 17.69 -13.89 31.33
CA TRP A 226 17.19 -13.26 30.12
C TRP A 226 17.92 -11.98 29.74
N GLU A 227 18.87 -11.53 30.57
CA GLU A 227 19.81 -10.46 30.21
C GLU A 227 21.18 -10.60 30.88
N ASP A 228 22.24 -10.43 30.08
CA ASP A 228 23.62 -10.47 30.51
C ASP A 228 24.25 -9.07 30.46
N TRP A 229 25.01 -8.73 31.49
CA TRP A 229 25.68 -7.43 31.58
C TRP A 229 27.20 -7.57 31.58
N TYR A 230 27.86 -6.78 30.74
CA TYR A 230 29.31 -6.72 30.63
C TYR A 230 29.84 -5.30 30.83
N SER A 231 31.11 -5.18 31.23
CA SER A 231 31.80 -3.91 31.39
C SER A 231 33.23 -3.94 30.86
N PHE A 232 33.69 -2.83 30.31
CA PHE A 232 35.03 -2.69 29.74
C PHE A 232 35.52 -1.24 29.88
N ASP A 233 36.84 -1.06 29.85
CA ASP A 233 37.44 0.27 29.93
C ASP A 233 37.87 0.74 28.53
N VAL A 234 37.44 1.93 28.12
CA VAL A 234 37.83 2.55 26.85
C VAL A 234 38.20 4.02 27.06
N SER A 235 39.12 4.51 26.22
CA SER A 235 39.52 5.91 26.21
C SER A 235 38.72 6.70 25.19
N SER A 236 38.31 7.91 25.54
CA SER A 236 37.67 8.87 24.64
C SER A 236 38.46 8.99 23.33
N GLY A 237 37.75 8.94 22.20
CA GLY A 237 38.28 8.94 20.85
C GLY A 237 38.66 7.56 20.28
N SER A 238 38.45 6.46 21.01
CA SER A 238 38.61 5.10 20.47
C SER A 238 37.28 4.59 19.93
N GLY A 239 37.29 3.81 18.84
CA GLY A 239 36.11 3.05 18.42
C GLY A 239 35.78 1.91 19.38
N ILE A 240 34.49 1.69 19.60
CA ILE A 240 33.90 0.53 20.27
C ILE A 240 33.19 -0.25 19.17
N PHE A 241 33.51 -1.54 19.04
CA PHE A 241 32.83 -2.46 18.14
C PHE A 241 32.38 -3.67 18.96
N VAL A 242 31.09 -3.98 18.88
CA VAL A 242 30.46 -5.10 19.56
C VAL A 242 29.70 -5.90 18.52
N GLU A 243 29.96 -7.19 18.44
CA GLU A 243 29.22 -8.12 17.60
C GLU A 243 28.64 -9.20 18.50
N VAL A 244 27.35 -9.47 18.35
CA VAL A 244 26.66 -10.57 19.03
C VAL A 244 26.04 -11.48 18.00
N LYS A 245 26.36 -12.76 18.11
CA LYS A 245 25.91 -13.77 17.19
C LYS A 245 25.23 -14.92 17.95
N PRO A 246 23.94 -15.18 17.72
CA PRO A 246 23.27 -16.35 18.29
C PRO A 246 23.76 -17.64 17.62
N GLU A 247 23.95 -18.70 18.41
CA GLU A 247 24.29 -20.04 17.88
C GLU A 247 23.05 -20.85 17.47
N GLU A 248 21.93 -20.69 18.18
CA GLU A 248 20.61 -21.26 17.83
C GLU A 248 19.66 -20.17 17.32
N GLU A 249 18.43 -20.54 16.95
CA GLU A 249 17.44 -19.61 16.38
C GLU A 249 16.85 -18.60 17.41
N SER A 250 17.62 -18.16 18.40
CA SER A 250 17.29 -17.04 19.31
C SER A 250 17.74 -15.71 18.75
N ASP A 251 17.26 -14.63 19.36
CA ASP A 251 17.65 -13.27 19.03
C ASP A 251 18.14 -12.53 20.28
N PHE A 252 19.31 -11.91 20.17
CA PHE A 252 20.02 -11.28 21.28
C PHE A 252 20.45 -9.86 20.90
N ASP A 253 19.80 -8.88 21.51
CA ASP A 253 19.97 -7.47 21.20
C ASP A 253 21.13 -6.85 21.98
N ILE A 254 21.82 -5.86 21.41
CA ILE A 254 22.95 -5.15 22.04
C ILE A 254 22.50 -3.77 22.49
N HIS A 255 22.70 -3.42 23.77
CA HIS A 255 22.54 -2.05 24.28
C HIS A 255 23.83 -1.53 24.91
N LEU A 256 24.25 -0.34 24.49
CA LEU A 256 25.51 0.30 24.92
C LEU A 256 25.24 1.45 25.90
N TYR A 257 25.92 1.41 27.05
CA TYR A 257 25.82 2.42 28.08
C TYR A 257 27.17 3.11 28.34
N ASN A 258 27.13 4.43 28.40
CA ASN A 258 28.31 5.24 28.69
C ASN A 258 28.73 5.15 30.18
N PRO A 259 29.88 5.72 30.57
CA PRO A 259 30.36 5.68 31.96
C PRO A 259 29.47 6.38 32.99
N ASN A 260 28.53 7.22 32.55
CA ASN A 260 27.53 7.84 33.42
C ASN A 260 26.31 6.92 33.66
N GLY A 261 26.21 5.81 32.93
CA GLY A 261 25.07 4.90 32.96
C GLY A 261 23.92 5.31 32.05
N GLU A 262 24.16 6.19 31.08
CA GLU A 262 23.17 6.59 30.07
C GLU A 262 23.22 5.61 28.89
N HIS A 263 22.07 5.13 28.43
CA HIS A 263 21.96 4.38 27.17
C HIS A 263 22.27 5.32 26.00
N VAL A 264 23.18 4.94 25.11
CA VAL A 264 23.62 5.80 24.00
C VAL A 264 23.39 5.21 22.62
N HIS A 265 23.31 3.89 22.49
CA HIS A 265 23.09 3.23 21.20
C HIS A 265 22.71 1.76 21.41
N SER A 266 21.94 1.20 20.49
CA SER A 266 21.57 -0.21 20.44
C SER A 266 21.65 -0.75 19.01
N ALA A 267 21.95 -2.04 18.87
CA ALA A 267 21.71 -2.84 17.66
C ALA A 267 20.65 -3.89 18.03
N GLN A 268 19.63 -4.04 17.19
CA GLN A 268 18.45 -4.89 17.47
C GLN A 268 17.94 -5.57 16.20
N PHE A 269 18.82 -5.99 15.29
CA PHE A 269 18.46 -6.77 14.12
C PHE A 269 18.18 -8.22 14.52
N TYR A 270 17.17 -8.86 13.93
CA TYR A 270 16.88 -10.26 14.26
C TYR A 270 17.96 -11.20 13.69
N GLY A 271 18.88 -11.66 14.52
CA GLY A 271 20.02 -12.49 14.15
C GLY A 271 21.35 -11.95 14.66
N GLU A 272 22.32 -11.78 13.75
CA GLU A 272 23.64 -11.22 14.10
C GLU A 272 23.52 -9.70 14.23
N ASP A 273 23.88 -9.19 15.42
CA ASP A 273 23.87 -7.78 15.72
C ASP A 273 25.27 -7.20 15.73
N ILE A 274 25.44 -6.07 15.05
CA ILE A 274 26.72 -5.36 14.94
C ILE A 274 26.50 -3.92 15.38
N LEU A 275 27.19 -3.52 16.45
CA LEU A 275 27.17 -2.18 17.00
C LEU A 275 28.55 -1.54 16.90
N GLU A 276 28.60 -0.33 16.36
CA GLU A 276 29.78 0.54 16.44
C GLU A 276 29.46 1.89 17.11
N TYR A 277 30.43 2.41 17.87
CA TYR A 277 30.27 3.71 18.53
C TYR A 277 31.62 4.38 18.83
N PRO A 278 31.80 5.68 18.55
CA PRO A 278 33.00 6.41 18.94
C PRO A 278 32.91 6.79 20.42
N ALA A 279 33.75 6.19 21.27
CA ALA A 279 33.75 6.51 22.70
C ALA A 279 33.96 8.01 22.94
N ASP A 280 32.97 8.69 23.47
CA ASP A 280 33.00 10.13 23.71
C ASP A 280 33.64 10.47 25.07
N ILE A 281 33.52 9.56 26.04
CA ILE A 281 34.01 9.71 27.41
C ILE A 281 34.95 8.55 27.78
N THR A 282 36.12 8.88 28.36
CA THR A 282 37.02 7.89 28.97
C THR A 282 36.39 7.35 30.24
N GLY A 283 36.24 6.04 30.34
CA GLY A 283 35.73 5.41 31.56
C GLY A 283 35.36 3.95 31.34
N THR A 284 34.60 3.41 32.30
CA THR A 284 34.05 2.05 32.22
C THR A 284 32.69 2.11 31.54
N TRP A 285 32.62 1.58 30.33
CA TRP A 285 31.42 1.41 29.54
C TRP A 285 30.77 0.07 29.86
N LYS A 286 29.50 -0.09 29.50
CA LYS A 286 28.77 -1.33 29.71
C LYS A 286 27.97 -1.74 28.48
N ILE A 287 27.88 -3.05 28.29
CA ILE A 287 27.04 -3.71 27.29
C ILE A 287 25.97 -4.49 28.06
N GLN A 288 24.73 -4.39 27.62
CA GLN A 288 23.64 -5.28 27.99
C GLN A 288 23.29 -6.11 26.77
N ILE A 289 23.20 -7.42 26.95
CA ILE A 289 22.68 -8.37 25.96
C ILE A 289 21.35 -8.89 26.51
N ASP A 290 20.24 -8.72 25.78
CA ASP A 290 18.94 -9.23 26.20
C ASP A 290 18.21 -9.97 25.07
N ILE A 291 17.23 -10.79 25.45
CA ILE A 291 16.48 -11.64 24.52
C ILE A 291 15.32 -10.85 23.88
N PHE A 292 15.13 -10.99 22.57
CA PHE A 292 13.91 -10.58 21.88
C PHE A 292 13.07 -11.79 21.39
N PRO A 293 11.72 -11.78 21.56
CA PRO A 293 10.93 -10.84 22.37
C PRO A 293 11.20 -10.99 23.88
N GLY A 294 11.86 -12.09 24.27
CA GLY A 294 12.27 -12.34 25.65
C GLY A 294 11.13 -12.65 26.59
N TRP A 295 11.45 -12.80 27.87
CA TRP A 295 10.53 -13.34 28.88
C TRP A 295 9.88 -12.27 29.77
N ASP A 296 9.87 -10.98 29.34
CA ASP A 296 9.25 -9.89 30.12
C ASP A 296 7.74 -9.91 29.93
N GLU A 297 7.02 -10.68 30.72
CA GLU A 297 5.56 -10.64 30.68
C GLU A 297 4.99 -9.23 30.93
N SER A 298 5.76 -8.29 31.49
CA SER A 298 5.31 -6.90 31.66
C SER A 298 5.42 -6.02 30.42
N LYS A 299 6.18 -6.44 29.39
CA LYS A 299 6.33 -5.72 28.11
C LYS A 299 5.30 -6.13 27.07
N TRP A 300 4.70 -7.32 27.19
CA TRP A 300 3.92 -7.94 26.11
C TRP A 300 2.46 -8.20 26.51
N PRO A 301 1.55 -8.37 25.53
CA PRO A 301 0.21 -8.89 25.79
C PRO A 301 0.20 -10.26 26.48
N ASP A 302 -0.83 -10.55 27.28
CA ASP A 302 -0.93 -11.79 28.07
C ASP A 302 -0.84 -13.08 27.23
N ASN A 303 -1.25 -13.05 25.96
CA ASN A 303 -1.26 -14.19 25.02
C ASN A 303 -0.13 -14.14 23.98
N TYR A 304 0.96 -13.41 24.24
CA TYR A 304 2.07 -13.26 23.30
C TYR A 304 3.06 -14.43 23.33
N TYR A 305 3.58 -14.81 22.18
CA TYR A 305 4.56 -15.89 22.03
C TYR A 305 5.96 -15.43 22.45
N LEU A 306 6.25 -15.59 23.75
CA LEU A 306 7.55 -15.30 24.33
C LEU A 306 8.52 -16.47 24.14
N TYR A 307 9.76 -16.15 23.75
CA TYR A 307 10.82 -17.13 23.54
C TYR A 307 12.22 -16.53 23.65
N GLY A 308 13.17 -17.45 23.72
CA GLY A 308 14.60 -17.24 23.59
C GLY A 308 15.36 -18.00 24.66
N SER A 309 16.40 -18.68 24.21
CA SER A 309 17.37 -19.41 25.01
C SER A 309 18.60 -19.70 24.17
N GLY A 310 19.72 -20.02 24.80
CA GLY A 310 20.86 -20.57 24.09
C GLY A 310 22.12 -19.75 24.21
N VAL A 311 23.11 -20.22 23.47
CA VAL A 311 24.44 -19.63 23.40
C VAL A 311 24.46 -18.44 22.45
N TYR A 312 25.20 -17.40 22.85
CA TYR A 312 25.66 -16.35 21.95
C TYR A 312 27.17 -16.19 22.02
N GLU A 313 27.77 -15.81 20.89
CA GLU A 313 29.14 -15.32 20.81
C GLU A 313 29.13 -13.79 20.90
N LEU A 314 29.99 -13.23 21.75
CA LEU A 314 30.20 -11.80 21.96
C LEU A 314 31.64 -11.43 21.60
N GLU A 315 31.84 -10.70 20.51
CA GLU A 315 33.15 -10.15 20.13
C GLU A 315 33.22 -8.67 20.52
N LEU A 316 34.21 -8.32 21.37
CA LEU A 316 34.52 -6.93 21.72
C LEU A 316 35.83 -6.49 21.07
N SER A 317 35.77 -5.47 20.23
CA SER A 317 36.95 -4.83 19.65
C SER A 317 37.03 -3.35 20.03
N LEU A 318 38.21 -2.91 20.46
CA LEU A 318 38.46 -1.51 20.86
C LEU A 318 39.62 -0.91 20.06
N GLY A 319 39.47 0.34 19.63
CA GLY A 319 40.43 1.05 18.78
C GLY A 319 39.83 1.42 17.43
N GLY A 320 40.66 1.70 16.43
CA GLY A 320 40.16 2.07 15.09
C GLY A 320 39.36 3.37 15.04
N GLU A 321 38.69 3.58 13.90
CA GLU A 321 37.73 4.67 13.69
C GLU A 321 36.35 4.03 13.56
N ALA A 322 35.45 4.27 14.53
CA ALA A 322 34.05 3.83 14.50
C ALA A 322 33.16 4.98 14.01
N GLU A 323 32.08 4.66 13.30
CA GLU A 323 31.08 5.66 12.92
C GLU A 323 30.14 5.96 14.09
N ALA A 324 29.75 7.23 14.22
CA ALA A 324 28.67 7.57 15.13
C ALA A 324 27.34 7.06 14.56
N PRO A 325 26.37 6.71 15.42
CA PRO A 325 25.03 6.37 14.96
C PRO A 325 24.49 7.45 14.00
N PRO A 326 23.73 7.08 12.96
CA PRO A 326 23.18 8.04 12.00
C PRO A 326 22.47 9.18 12.72
N SER A 327 22.86 10.42 12.41
CA SER A 327 22.09 11.58 12.84
C SER A 327 20.89 11.75 11.93
N LEU A 328 19.71 11.86 12.51
CA LEU A 328 18.49 12.13 11.75
C LEU A 328 18.59 13.48 11.06
N LYS A 329 17.97 13.58 9.87
CA LYS A 329 17.58 14.89 9.35
C LYS A 329 16.72 15.60 10.41
N PRO A 330 16.99 16.89 10.69
CA PRO A 330 16.14 17.67 11.58
C PRO A 330 14.73 17.80 11.02
N LEU A 331 13.76 18.06 11.91
CA LEU A 331 12.41 18.42 11.51
C LEU A 331 12.46 19.65 10.60
N GLN A 332 11.97 19.51 9.36
CA GLN A 332 11.98 20.56 8.35
C GLN A 332 10.91 21.62 8.64
N ASN A 333 9.73 21.18 9.09
CA ASN A 333 8.56 22.02 9.29
C ASN A 333 8.23 22.18 10.78
N GLU A 334 9.06 22.93 11.50
CA GLU A 334 8.77 23.33 12.88
C GLU A 334 7.56 24.27 12.95
N ILE A 335 6.68 24.04 13.92
CA ILE A 335 5.45 24.83 14.13
C ILE A 335 5.40 25.43 15.54
N ILE A 336 4.64 26.51 15.68
CA ILE A 336 4.18 27.07 16.95
C ILE A 336 2.66 26.92 16.98
N PRO A 337 2.14 25.95 17.75
CA PRO A 337 0.69 25.78 17.85
C PRO A 337 0.04 26.96 18.57
N ILE A 338 -1.12 27.41 18.10
CA ILE A 338 -1.92 28.43 18.77
C ILE A 338 -3.12 27.72 19.40
N ALA A 339 -3.37 27.93 20.68
CA ALA A 339 -4.51 27.38 21.42
C ALA A 339 -5.84 28.05 21.01
N GLN A 340 -6.24 27.82 19.76
CA GLN A 340 -7.49 28.27 19.15
C GLN A 340 -8.03 27.19 18.22
N THR A 341 -9.33 27.23 17.95
CA THR A 341 -9.98 26.36 16.96
C THR A 341 -11.01 27.18 16.20
N PHE A 342 -10.87 27.25 14.88
CA PHE A 342 -11.88 27.83 14.01
C PHE A 342 -12.89 26.74 13.62
N ILE A 343 -14.18 27.05 13.69
CA ILE A 343 -15.27 26.11 13.42
C ILE A 343 -16.12 26.65 12.27
N ILE A 344 -16.31 25.85 11.23
CA ILE A 344 -17.17 26.08 10.08
C ILE A 344 -18.43 25.23 10.23
N ASN A 345 -19.62 25.79 9.97
CA ASN A 345 -20.79 24.95 9.72
C ASN A 345 -20.77 24.55 8.25
N ASP A 346 -20.77 23.25 7.97
CA ASP A 346 -20.81 22.68 6.62
C ASP A 346 -22.06 23.18 5.85
N ASP A 347 -21.87 23.76 4.67
CA ASP A 347 -22.94 24.23 3.77
C ASP A 347 -22.91 23.50 2.43
N GLN A 348 -23.51 22.30 2.40
CA GLN A 348 -23.56 21.42 1.22
C GLN A 348 -24.34 21.99 0.02
N GLU A 349 -24.99 23.14 0.18
CA GLU A 349 -25.79 23.78 -0.87
C GLU A 349 -25.05 24.91 -1.59
N SER A 350 -23.91 25.37 -1.06
CA SER A 350 -23.13 26.45 -1.65
C SER A 350 -21.64 26.29 -1.39
N THR A 351 -20.83 27.33 -1.68
CA THR A 351 -19.39 27.33 -1.38
C THR A 351 -19.00 28.43 -0.39
N LYS A 352 -19.99 28.99 0.32
CA LYS A 352 -19.80 30.17 1.18
C LYS A 352 -18.91 29.88 2.37
N ASP A 353 -19.12 28.72 2.97
CA ASP A 353 -18.29 28.15 4.02
C ASP A 353 -16.83 27.98 3.58
N GLU A 354 -16.53 27.60 2.33
CA GLU A 354 -15.13 27.56 1.83
C GLU A 354 -14.49 28.95 1.80
N TYR A 355 -15.21 30.01 1.43
CA TYR A 355 -14.66 31.37 1.50
C TYR A 355 -14.49 31.83 2.96
N GLY A 356 -15.40 31.45 3.86
CA GLY A 356 -15.22 31.65 5.31
C GLY A 356 -13.98 30.94 5.85
N TYR A 357 -13.76 29.69 5.41
CA TYR A 357 -12.60 28.86 5.72
C TYR A 357 -11.30 29.52 5.25
N LEU A 358 -11.25 29.97 3.99
CA LEU A 358 -10.08 30.66 3.42
C LEU A 358 -9.75 31.97 4.16
N ALA A 359 -10.76 32.73 4.61
CA ALA A 359 -10.55 33.95 5.39
C ALA A 359 -9.93 33.69 6.77
N ALA A 360 -10.14 32.50 7.35
CA ALA A 360 -9.56 32.11 8.62
C ALA A 360 -8.09 31.67 8.51
N ILE A 361 -7.65 31.18 7.35
CA ILE A 361 -6.27 30.72 7.11
C ILE A 361 -5.21 31.72 7.61
N PRO A 362 -5.19 33.02 7.25
CA PRO A 362 -4.14 33.93 7.70
C PRO A 362 -4.11 34.20 9.22
N ALA A 363 -5.16 33.82 9.96
CA ALA A 363 -5.21 33.86 11.42
C ALA A 363 -4.91 32.48 12.05
N ALA A 364 -5.09 31.38 11.30
CA ALA A 364 -4.91 30.01 11.77
C ALA A 364 -3.58 29.38 11.37
N ASN A 365 -3.05 29.71 10.20
CA ASN A 365 -1.83 29.19 9.60
C ASN A 365 -1.08 30.34 8.94
N TYR A 366 0.00 30.82 9.56
CA TYR A 366 0.73 31.98 9.07
C TYR A 366 2.21 31.96 9.43
N ILE A 367 2.98 32.79 8.73
CA ILE A 367 4.40 33.00 9.01
C ILE A 367 4.59 34.39 9.62
N GLU A 368 5.20 34.43 10.80
CA GLU A 368 5.60 35.69 11.43
C GLU A 368 7.03 35.57 11.97
N ASN A 369 7.89 36.53 11.62
CA ASN A 369 9.30 36.53 12.02
C ASN A 369 10.07 35.25 11.62
N GLY A 370 9.69 34.64 10.49
CA GLY A 370 10.28 33.39 9.98
C GLY A 370 9.86 32.14 10.75
N LYS A 371 8.83 32.23 11.59
CA LYS A 371 8.26 31.09 12.33
C LYS A 371 6.84 30.82 11.86
N ARG A 372 6.48 29.54 11.82
CA ARG A 372 5.17 29.08 11.39
C ARG A 372 4.25 28.92 12.59
N TYR A 373 3.08 29.54 12.54
CA TYR A 373 2.06 29.42 13.57
C TYR A 373 0.86 28.68 13.00
N VAL A 374 0.34 27.70 13.72
CA VAL A 374 -0.70 26.80 13.20
C VAL A 374 -1.76 26.50 14.26
N SER A 375 -3.02 26.44 13.86
CA SER A 375 -4.16 26.00 14.65
C SER A 375 -5.23 25.37 13.75
N PRO A 376 -6.09 24.50 14.28
CA PRO A 376 -7.12 23.84 13.47
C PRO A 376 -8.19 24.81 12.94
N ILE A 377 -8.61 24.56 11.69
CA ILE A 377 -9.88 25.01 11.13
C ILE A 377 -10.67 23.74 10.81
N VAL A 378 -11.80 23.53 11.45
CA VAL A 378 -12.59 22.29 11.32
C VAL A 378 -14.01 22.58 10.88
N TYR A 379 -14.64 21.60 10.23
CA TYR A 379 -16.06 21.63 9.91
C TYR A 379 -16.87 20.95 11.01
N GLN A 380 -18.15 21.30 11.13
CA GLN A 380 -19.12 20.59 11.95
C GLN A 380 -20.46 20.48 11.20
N GLY A 381 -21.22 19.45 11.52
CA GLY A 381 -22.55 19.22 10.95
C GLY A 381 -22.54 18.41 9.66
N ASN A 382 -21.47 17.64 9.40
CA ASN A 382 -21.37 16.74 8.26
C ASN A 382 -21.45 15.27 8.74
N ASP A 383 -22.66 14.70 8.71
CA ASP A 383 -22.95 13.33 9.16
C ASP A 383 -22.84 12.28 8.04
N ILE A 384 -22.24 12.64 6.90
CA ILE A 384 -21.98 11.70 5.79
C ILE A 384 -21.05 10.59 6.31
N ILE A 385 -21.41 9.36 5.99
CA ILE A 385 -20.63 8.15 6.28
C ILE A 385 -19.97 7.71 4.97
N PRO A 386 -18.63 7.80 4.83
CA PRO A 386 -17.94 7.46 3.59
C PRO A 386 -18.04 5.96 3.22
N ASN A 387 -18.03 5.07 4.22
CA ASN A 387 -18.09 3.61 3.99
C ASN A 387 -19.26 2.94 4.73
N TRP A 388 -19.14 2.68 6.05
CA TRP A 388 -20.17 1.93 6.79
C TRP A 388 -20.59 2.53 8.14
N PHE A 389 -19.64 2.98 8.98
CA PHE A 389 -19.93 3.35 10.38
C PHE A 389 -19.46 4.73 10.78
N THR A 390 -18.25 5.13 10.40
CA THR A 390 -17.63 6.37 10.89
C THR A 390 -18.05 7.57 10.03
N SER A 391 -18.66 8.58 10.67
CA SER A 391 -19.03 9.82 9.97
C SER A 391 -17.86 10.81 9.86
N ILE A 392 -18.02 11.82 9.01
CA ILE A 392 -17.02 12.89 8.86
C ILE A 392 -16.95 13.77 10.12
N ASP A 393 -18.07 13.97 10.82
CA ASP A 393 -18.08 14.61 12.14
C ASP A 393 -17.33 13.76 13.19
N ASP A 394 -17.44 12.43 13.17
CA ASP A 394 -16.65 11.55 14.05
C ASP A 394 -15.15 11.65 13.74
N THR A 395 -14.78 11.67 12.46
CA THR A 395 -13.40 11.88 12.00
C THR A 395 -12.83 13.21 12.52
N THR A 396 -13.64 14.27 12.48
CA THR A 396 -13.28 15.59 13.00
C THR A 396 -13.20 15.58 14.52
N GLN A 397 -14.07 14.85 15.20
CA GLN A 397 -14.02 14.69 16.65
C GLN A 397 -12.72 14.01 17.10
N TYR A 398 -12.26 12.97 16.40
CA TYR A 398 -10.96 12.35 16.67
C TYR A 398 -9.79 13.34 16.54
N LEU A 399 -9.84 14.25 15.57
CA LEU A 399 -8.84 15.33 15.44
C LEU A 399 -8.90 16.30 16.62
N LEU A 400 -10.10 16.70 17.04
CA LEU A 400 -10.29 17.60 18.18
C LEU A 400 -9.90 16.94 19.51
N ASP A 401 -10.12 15.65 19.67
CA ASP A 401 -9.74 14.91 20.88
C ASP A 401 -8.22 14.86 21.04
N ASP A 402 -7.48 14.60 19.97
CA ASP A 402 -6.01 14.65 19.96
C ASP A 402 -5.52 16.10 20.22
N TRP A 403 -6.14 17.09 19.59
CA TRP A 403 -5.78 18.49 19.77
C TRP A 403 -6.00 18.98 21.21
N ASN A 404 -7.14 18.65 21.79
CA ASN A 404 -7.46 18.98 23.18
C ASN A 404 -6.54 18.25 24.15
N THR A 405 -6.25 16.97 23.90
CA THR A 405 -5.30 16.20 24.70
C THR A 405 -3.90 16.83 24.66
N TYR A 406 -3.44 17.27 23.48
CA TYR A 406 -2.19 18.00 23.34
C TYR A 406 -2.20 19.32 24.15
N LEU A 407 -3.23 20.16 24.01
CA LEU A 407 -3.31 21.43 24.73
C LEU A 407 -3.41 21.26 26.26
N ASP A 408 -4.15 20.26 26.73
CA ASP A 408 -4.31 19.95 28.15
C ASP A 408 -2.97 19.61 28.81
N ARG A 409 -2.02 18.99 28.09
CA ARG A 409 -0.64 18.74 28.58
C ARG A 409 0.12 20.02 28.88
N HIS A 410 -0.29 21.14 28.28
CA HIS A 410 0.28 22.48 28.47
C HIS A 410 -0.60 23.37 29.35
N ASP A 411 -1.60 22.81 30.04
CA ASP A 411 -2.58 23.53 30.86
C ASP A 411 -3.38 24.60 30.07
N LEU A 412 -3.63 24.35 28.77
CA LEU A 412 -4.39 25.25 27.89
C LEU A 412 -5.68 24.61 27.39
N THR A 413 -6.67 25.44 27.07
CA THR A 413 -7.89 25.06 26.36
C THR A 413 -8.02 25.92 25.11
N PRO A 414 -8.50 25.40 23.98
CA PRO A 414 -8.59 26.20 22.77
C PRO A 414 -9.64 27.30 22.90
N GLN A 415 -9.34 28.48 22.38
CA GLN A 415 -10.37 29.48 22.09
C GLN A 415 -11.11 29.09 20.82
N GLU A 416 -12.37 28.69 20.96
CA GLU A 416 -13.23 28.36 19.83
C GLU A 416 -13.81 29.61 19.18
N TYR A 417 -13.79 29.65 17.84
CA TYR A 417 -14.39 30.70 17.04
C TYR A 417 -15.26 30.11 15.94
N LEU A 418 -16.58 30.30 16.06
CA LEU A 418 -17.53 29.92 15.03
C LEU A 418 -17.55 30.97 13.92
N ILE A 419 -17.21 30.54 12.71
CA ILE A 419 -17.13 31.41 11.54
C ILE A 419 -18.54 31.67 10.98
N PRO A 420 -18.91 32.93 10.72
CA PRO A 420 -20.17 33.27 10.05
C PRO A 420 -20.26 32.66 8.64
N LEU A 421 -21.46 32.25 8.23
CA LEU A 421 -21.67 31.71 6.87
C LEU A 421 -21.52 32.77 5.76
N ASP A 422 -21.75 34.05 6.04
CA ASP A 422 -21.56 35.11 5.03
C ASP A 422 -20.05 35.40 4.87
N PRO A 423 -19.43 35.18 3.70
CA PRO A 423 -17.97 35.27 3.54
C PRO A 423 -17.41 36.66 3.86
N ILE A 424 -18.11 37.71 3.46
CA ILE A 424 -17.68 39.10 3.64
C ILE A 424 -17.72 39.48 5.13
N GLN A 425 -18.79 39.10 5.83
CA GLN A 425 -18.92 39.29 7.27
C GLN A 425 -17.87 38.48 8.04
N ALA A 426 -17.69 37.20 7.68
CA ALA A 426 -16.70 36.32 8.29
C ALA A 426 -15.29 36.90 8.22
N ALA A 427 -14.87 37.31 7.02
CA ALA A 427 -13.57 37.92 6.80
C ALA A 427 -13.37 39.22 7.60
N ALA A 428 -14.39 40.08 7.66
CA ALA A 428 -14.35 41.32 8.44
C ALA A 428 -14.24 41.07 9.95
N ASP A 429 -15.00 40.11 10.48
CA ASP A 429 -15.00 39.77 11.91
C ASP A 429 -13.67 39.15 12.33
N ILE A 430 -13.14 38.19 11.55
CA ILE A 430 -11.81 37.59 11.80
C ILE A 430 -10.73 38.67 11.76
N ALA A 431 -10.75 39.55 10.75
CA ALA A 431 -9.76 40.62 10.62
C ALA A 431 -9.76 41.59 11.82
N THR A 432 -10.93 41.99 12.31
CA THR A 432 -11.03 42.93 13.44
C THR A 432 -10.79 42.28 14.80
N GLN A 433 -10.91 40.95 14.90
CA GLN A 433 -10.62 40.20 16.11
C GLN A 433 -9.12 39.88 16.27
N HIS A 434 -8.43 39.54 15.18
CA HIS A 434 -7.05 39.04 15.25
C HIS A 434 -5.97 40.09 14.95
N TRP A 435 -6.32 41.27 14.43
CA TRP A 435 -5.39 42.37 14.22
C TRP A 435 -5.89 43.64 14.92
N GLU A 436 -5.07 44.25 15.79
CA GLU A 436 -5.40 45.57 16.39
C GLU A 436 -5.21 46.71 15.38
N THR A 437 -4.09 46.69 14.66
CA THR A 437 -3.75 47.60 13.56
C THR A 437 -2.83 46.91 12.59
N VAL A 438 -3.05 47.09 11.28
CA VAL A 438 -2.18 46.57 10.22
C VAL A 438 -2.27 47.50 9.01
N ASP A 439 -1.16 47.74 8.32
CA ASP A 439 -1.15 48.71 7.21
C ASP A 439 -1.46 48.09 5.84
N THR A 440 -1.52 46.76 5.78
CA THR A 440 -1.64 45.95 4.57
C THR A 440 -2.74 44.91 4.72
N ALA A 441 -3.52 44.66 3.67
CA ALA A 441 -4.43 43.52 3.58
C ALA A 441 -4.40 42.90 2.18
N VAL A 442 -4.76 41.62 2.11
CA VAL A 442 -5.01 40.93 0.85
C VAL A 442 -6.51 40.93 0.59
N LEU A 443 -6.91 41.33 -0.62
CA LEU A 443 -8.29 41.27 -1.08
C LEU A 443 -8.43 40.22 -2.17
N ALA A 444 -9.55 39.50 -2.16
CA ALA A 444 -10.01 38.62 -3.23
C ALA A 444 -11.50 38.84 -3.50
N ILE A 445 -12.04 38.28 -4.58
CA ILE A 445 -13.49 38.27 -4.82
C ILE A 445 -14.17 37.17 -3.98
N ASP A 446 -15.35 37.47 -3.43
CA ASP A 446 -16.28 36.43 -2.99
C ASP A 446 -17.00 35.87 -4.23
N GLY A 447 -16.61 34.66 -4.63
CA GLY A 447 -17.15 33.97 -5.79
C GLY A 447 -18.32 33.03 -5.49
N SER A 448 -18.82 32.97 -4.24
CA SER A 448 -19.87 32.03 -3.82
C SER A 448 -21.20 32.18 -4.56
N ASN A 449 -21.42 33.33 -5.22
CA ASN A 449 -22.61 33.59 -6.03
C ASN A 449 -22.43 33.25 -7.53
N PHE A 450 -21.25 32.78 -7.96
CA PHE A 450 -21.05 32.32 -9.33
C PHE A 450 -21.51 30.88 -9.49
N GLU A 451 -22.50 30.67 -10.36
CA GLU A 451 -23.06 29.36 -10.65
C GLU A 451 -22.54 28.84 -12.01
N ASP A 452 -22.36 27.52 -12.11
CA ASP A 452 -22.13 26.83 -13.37
C ASP A 452 -23.40 26.86 -14.25
N ILE A 453 -23.24 26.71 -15.56
CA ILE A 453 -24.37 26.68 -16.50
C ILE A 453 -24.71 25.24 -16.83
N ILE A 454 -25.94 24.82 -16.50
CA ILE A 454 -26.44 23.48 -16.83
C ILE A 454 -27.18 23.53 -18.18
N ASN A 455 -26.62 22.87 -19.18
CA ASN A 455 -27.20 22.72 -20.50
C ASN A 455 -27.76 21.30 -20.67
N ILE A 456 -29.08 21.18 -20.81
CA ILE A 456 -29.73 19.91 -21.17
C ILE A 456 -29.54 19.70 -22.68
N VAL A 457 -28.76 18.70 -23.05
CA VAL A 457 -28.40 18.38 -24.45
C VAL A 457 -29.20 17.22 -25.01
N ILE A 458 -29.74 16.35 -24.15
CA ILE A 458 -30.72 15.32 -24.49
C ILE A 458 -31.78 15.32 -23.39
N ASP A 459 -33.05 15.25 -23.80
CA ASP A 459 -34.22 15.08 -22.94
C ASP A 459 -35.35 14.51 -23.80
N GLN A 460 -35.54 13.20 -23.72
CA GLN A 460 -36.54 12.51 -24.55
C GLN A 460 -36.91 11.13 -24.01
N ASP A 461 -38.14 10.72 -24.31
CA ASP A 461 -38.60 9.33 -24.14
C ASP A 461 -38.20 8.49 -25.36
N VAL A 462 -37.61 7.33 -25.10
CA VAL A 462 -37.12 6.39 -26.11
C VAL A 462 -37.68 5.01 -25.81
N SER A 463 -37.83 4.16 -26.83
CA SER A 463 -38.19 2.76 -26.66
C SER A 463 -37.05 1.86 -27.11
N LEU A 464 -36.77 0.83 -26.32
CA LEU A 464 -35.80 -0.22 -26.61
C LEU A 464 -36.51 -1.57 -26.55
N SER A 465 -36.36 -2.34 -27.63
CA SER A 465 -36.71 -3.75 -27.66
C SER A 465 -35.41 -4.50 -27.92
N CYS A 466 -34.81 -5.05 -26.86
CA CYS A 466 -33.51 -5.67 -26.91
C CYS A 466 -33.57 -6.97 -27.71
N GLU A 467 -32.90 -6.99 -28.87
CA GLU A 467 -32.64 -8.18 -29.65
C GLU A 467 -31.33 -8.85 -29.21
N LYS A 468 -31.32 -10.19 -29.19
CA LYS A 468 -30.17 -11.04 -28.88
C LYS A 468 -29.76 -11.85 -30.12
N GLU A 469 -28.47 -11.94 -30.39
CA GLU A 469 -27.90 -12.88 -31.37
C GLU A 469 -26.80 -13.71 -30.70
N THR A 470 -26.85 -15.02 -30.89
CA THR A 470 -25.94 -15.99 -30.26
C THR A 470 -25.19 -16.77 -31.33
N ASP A 471 -23.87 -16.75 -31.26
CA ASP A 471 -22.96 -17.60 -32.02
C ASP A 471 -22.28 -18.60 -31.06
N ARG A 472 -22.12 -19.86 -31.46
CA ARG A 472 -21.46 -20.90 -30.66
C ARG A 472 -20.32 -21.53 -31.45
N PHE A 473 -19.11 -21.50 -30.90
CA PHE A 473 -17.87 -21.96 -31.55
C PHE A 473 -17.27 -23.13 -30.78
N LEU A 474 -16.91 -24.21 -31.48
CA LEU A 474 -16.20 -25.33 -30.86
C LEU A 474 -14.70 -24.99 -30.75
N PRO A 475 -13.92 -25.66 -29.88
CA PRO A 475 -12.47 -25.39 -29.74
C PRO A 475 -11.69 -25.37 -31.06
N GLY A 476 -12.04 -26.27 -32.00
CA GLY A 476 -11.41 -26.31 -33.32
C GLY A 476 -11.70 -25.10 -34.22
N ASP A 477 -12.74 -24.32 -33.93
CA ASP A 477 -13.10 -23.11 -34.66
C ASP A 477 -12.29 -21.88 -34.20
N LEU A 478 -11.60 -21.98 -33.05
CA LEU A 478 -10.87 -20.90 -32.37
C LEU A 478 -9.39 -20.83 -32.79
N THR A 479 -9.06 -20.95 -34.08
CA THR A 479 -7.65 -21.03 -34.54
C THR A 479 -7.30 -19.98 -35.61
N GLU A 480 -8.06 -18.88 -35.67
CA GLU A 480 -8.00 -17.94 -36.79
C GLU A 480 -6.71 -17.09 -36.84
N PHE A 481 -6.16 -16.72 -35.68
CA PHE A 481 -4.94 -15.90 -35.60
C PHE A 481 -3.66 -16.74 -35.57
N SER A 482 -3.59 -17.71 -34.66
CA SER A 482 -2.45 -18.61 -34.52
C SER A 482 -2.87 -19.95 -33.91
N SER A 483 -1.98 -20.95 -33.91
CA SER A 483 -2.26 -22.22 -33.19
C SER A 483 -2.21 -22.08 -31.68
N ASP A 484 -1.71 -20.94 -31.21
CA ASP A 484 -1.33 -20.67 -29.83
C ASP A 484 -2.11 -19.42 -29.30
N PHE A 485 -3.20 -19.03 -29.99
CA PHE A 485 -4.11 -17.95 -29.58
C PHE A 485 -5.55 -18.31 -29.97
N TYR A 486 -6.34 -18.77 -28.99
CA TYR A 486 -7.62 -19.43 -29.21
C TYR A 486 -8.76 -18.44 -29.40
N SER A 487 -8.99 -18.04 -30.64
CA SER A 487 -9.74 -16.83 -30.95
C SER A 487 -10.65 -16.95 -32.16
N LYS A 488 -11.69 -16.12 -32.17
CA LYS A 488 -12.61 -15.97 -33.30
C LYS A 488 -12.75 -14.51 -33.72
N THR A 489 -12.49 -14.20 -34.98
CA THR A 489 -12.67 -12.86 -35.54
C THR A 489 -14.11 -12.67 -35.98
N MET A 490 -14.75 -11.57 -35.56
CA MET A 490 -16.07 -11.20 -36.05
C MET A 490 -16.23 -9.69 -36.26
N TYR A 491 -16.99 -9.32 -37.28
CA TYR A 491 -17.41 -7.94 -37.47
C TYR A 491 -18.70 -7.69 -36.69
N ILE A 492 -18.68 -6.71 -35.79
CA ILE A 492 -19.82 -6.30 -34.99
C ILE A 492 -20.25 -4.90 -35.43
N GLY A 493 -21.49 -4.79 -35.94
CA GLY A 493 -22.07 -3.53 -36.42
C GLY A 493 -22.70 -2.67 -35.32
N SER A 494 -23.09 -1.44 -35.66
CA SER A 494 -23.61 -0.43 -34.71
C SER A 494 -24.93 -0.76 -34.02
N LYS A 495 -25.68 -1.76 -34.51
CA LYS A 495 -26.90 -2.27 -33.85
C LYS A 495 -26.61 -2.82 -32.45
N TRP A 496 -25.47 -3.49 -32.31
CA TRP A 496 -25.09 -4.19 -31.09
C TRP A 496 -24.46 -3.23 -30.09
N ALA A 497 -24.79 -3.38 -28.82
CA ALA A 497 -24.39 -2.50 -27.72
C ALA A 497 -23.58 -3.23 -26.64
N ALA A 498 -23.82 -4.50 -26.39
CA ALA A 498 -22.96 -5.31 -25.51
C ALA A 498 -22.61 -6.65 -26.15
N ILE A 499 -21.43 -7.15 -25.81
CA ILE A 499 -20.96 -8.50 -26.08
C ILE A 499 -20.86 -9.23 -24.73
N TYR A 500 -21.31 -10.48 -24.73
CA TYR A 500 -21.28 -11.36 -23.57
C TYR A 500 -20.68 -12.70 -23.98
N LEU A 501 -19.65 -13.14 -23.27
CA LEU A 501 -18.94 -14.39 -23.55
C LEU A 501 -19.29 -15.42 -22.49
N GLN A 502 -19.42 -16.68 -22.93
CA GLN A 502 -19.52 -17.83 -22.05
C GLN A 502 -18.62 -18.93 -22.58
N ALA A 503 -17.65 -19.36 -21.78
CA ALA A 503 -16.93 -20.60 -22.04
C ALA A 503 -17.68 -21.75 -21.37
N GLU A 504 -18.21 -22.65 -22.18
CA GLU A 504 -18.93 -23.84 -21.72
C GLU A 504 -17.94 -24.97 -21.44
N GLY A 505 -18.04 -25.60 -20.27
CA GLY A 505 -17.31 -26.80 -19.90
C GLY A 505 -17.02 -26.84 -18.41
N ASP A 506 -17.51 -27.87 -17.73
CA ASP A 506 -17.34 -28.04 -16.28
C ASP A 506 -15.88 -28.33 -15.87
N GLU A 507 -14.98 -28.49 -16.85
CA GLU A 507 -13.55 -28.77 -16.67
C GLU A 507 -12.69 -27.77 -17.45
N PHE A 508 -13.26 -26.65 -17.90
CA PHE A 508 -12.57 -25.65 -18.69
C PHE A 508 -11.49 -24.93 -17.85
N ALA A 509 -10.25 -24.97 -18.32
CA ALA A 509 -9.07 -24.51 -17.58
C ALA A 509 -8.61 -23.08 -17.94
N GLY A 510 -9.42 -22.33 -18.68
CA GLY A 510 -9.05 -20.99 -19.13
C GLY A 510 -10.15 -19.98 -18.88
N ASP A 511 -9.98 -18.83 -19.54
CA ASP A 511 -10.73 -17.60 -19.26
C ASP A 511 -11.15 -16.98 -20.58
N THR A 512 -12.31 -16.36 -20.61
CA THR A 512 -12.82 -15.60 -21.75
C THR A 512 -12.25 -14.19 -21.75
N MET A 513 -11.93 -13.71 -22.96
CA MET A 513 -11.35 -12.40 -23.17
C MET A 513 -11.81 -11.78 -24.47
N VAL A 514 -11.75 -10.45 -24.57
CA VAL A 514 -12.12 -9.74 -25.79
C VAL A 514 -11.04 -8.75 -26.26
N LEU A 515 -10.58 -8.91 -27.50
CA LEU A 515 -9.79 -7.88 -28.19
C LEU A 515 -10.73 -6.91 -28.90
N THR A 516 -10.59 -5.63 -28.60
CA THR A 516 -11.41 -4.57 -29.18
C THR A 516 -10.87 -4.11 -30.54
N PRO A 517 -11.65 -3.35 -31.33
CA PRO A 517 -11.16 -2.73 -32.57
C PRO A 517 -9.97 -1.78 -32.39
N ARG A 518 -9.62 -1.41 -31.15
CA ARG A 518 -8.49 -0.55 -30.80
C ARG A 518 -7.18 -1.31 -30.55
N TYR A 519 -7.16 -2.64 -30.71
CA TYR A 519 -6.00 -3.49 -30.43
C TYR A 519 -5.65 -3.59 -28.94
N GLU A 520 -6.66 -3.47 -28.09
CA GLU A 520 -6.58 -3.57 -26.63
C GLU A 520 -7.34 -4.81 -26.18
N ALA A 521 -6.75 -5.62 -25.30
CA ALA A 521 -7.44 -6.73 -24.66
C ALA A 521 -8.14 -6.22 -23.40
N PHE A 522 -9.37 -6.66 -23.18
CA PHE A 522 -10.20 -6.33 -22.01
C PHE A 522 -10.94 -7.56 -21.49
N MET A 523 -11.42 -7.47 -20.25
CA MET A 523 -12.23 -8.44 -19.51
C MET A 523 -11.60 -9.82 -19.52
N ALA A 524 -10.84 -10.14 -18.49
CA ALA A 524 -10.20 -11.42 -18.37
C ALA A 524 -10.63 -12.01 -17.02
N ASP A 525 -11.47 -13.06 -17.06
CA ASP A 525 -11.94 -13.79 -15.89
C ASP A 525 -10.78 -14.62 -15.33
N TRP A 526 -9.85 -14.00 -14.62
CA TRP A 526 -8.64 -14.69 -14.14
C TRP A 526 -8.86 -15.37 -12.78
N TRP A 527 -10.07 -15.30 -12.23
CA TRP A 527 -10.37 -15.95 -10.96
C TRP A 527 -11.01 -17.33 -11.17
N PRO A 528 -10.41 -18.42 -10.66
CA PRO A 528 -10.90 -19.77 -10.90
C PRO A 528 -12.29 -20.03 -10.29
N HIS A 529 -13.02 -20.98 -10.89
CA HIS A 529 -14.25 -21.55 -10.32
C HIS A 529 -13.90 -22.44 -9.12
N ASP A 530 -14.68 -22.41 -8.03
CA ASP A 530 -14.50 -23.20 -6.79
C ASP A 530 -13.03 -23.45 -6.39
N SER A 531 -12.42 -22.52 -5.65
CA SER A 531 -11.09 -22.73 -5.00
C SER A 531 -10.00 -23.32 -5.92
N GLY A 532 -9.79 -22.69 -7.08
CA GLY A 532 -8.73 -23.12 -8.01
C GLY A 532 -9.13 -24.24 -8.97
N SER A 533 -10.41 -24.64 -9.02
CA SER A 533 -10.88 -25.68 -9.94
C SER A 533 -11.25 -25.13 -11.32
N ASN A 534 -11.24 -26.03 -12.31
CA ASN A 534 -11.65 -25.71 -13.66
C ASN A 534 -13.18 -25.57 -13.73
N GLY A 535 -13.70 -24.69 -14.59
CA GLY A 535 -15.14 -24.47 -14.68
C GLY A 535 -15.55 -23.51 -15.80
N ALA A 536 -16.86 -23.37 -15.96
CA ALA A 536 -17.44 -22.57 -17.05
C ALA A 536 -17.42 -21.07 -16.72
N ASP A 537 -16.59 -20.28 -17.40
CA ASP A 537 -16.58 -18.81 -17.33
C ASP A 537 -17.83 -18.20 -17.99
N LYS A 538 -18.48 -17.30 -17.26
CA LYS A 538 -19.73 -16.63 -17.65
C LYS A 538 -19.82 -15.16 -17.23
N ASP A 539 -18.77 -14.49 -16.77
CA ASP A 539 -18.89 -13.11 -16.23
C ASP A 539 -18.35 -12.03 -17.18
N THR A 540 -17.78 -12.41 -18.33
CA THR A 540 -17.31 -11.45 -19.33
C THR A 540 -18.45 -10.76 -20.10
N PHE A 541 -18.91 -9.61 -19.59
CA PHE A 541 -19.88 -8.70 -20.23
C PHE A 541 -19.25 -7.32 -20.52
N PHE A 542 -19.15 -6.95 -21.80
CA PHE A 542 -18.46 -5.72 -22.21
C PHE A 542 -19.28 -4.86 -23.19
N PRO A 543 -19.25 -3.52 -23.08
CA PRO A 543 -19.89 -2.66 -24.06
C PRO A 543 -19.17 -2.70 -25.41
N ILE A 544 -19.93 -2.83 -26.50
CA ILE A 544 -19.40 -2.70 -27.86
C ILE A 544 -19.16 -1.20 -28.12
N THR A 545 -17.98 -0.70 -27.74
CA THR A 545 -17.66 0.73 -27.77
C THR A 545 -17.76 1.30 -29.19
N LYS A 546 -17.23 0.59 -30.19
CA LYS A 546 -17.26 0.97 -31.61
C LYS A 546 -17.62 -0.20 -32.53
N PRO A 547 -18.34 0.05 -33.64
CA PRO A 547 -18.48 -0.93 -34.71
C PRO A 547 -17.11 -1.27 -35.31
N GLY A 548 -16.81 -2.54 -35.52
CA GLY A 548 -15.49 -2.94 -35.97
C GLY A 548 -15.24 -4.43 -35.89
N ILE A 549 -13.96 -4.80 -35.99
CA ILE A 549 -13.50 -6.17 -35.78
C ILE A 549 -13.29 -6.38 -34.29
N TRP A 550 -14.05 -7.32 -33.73
CA TRP A 550 -13.91 -7.79 -32.36
C TRP A 550 -13.38 -9.22 -32.39
N VAL A 551 -12.54 -9.56 -31.42
CA VAL A 551 -11.95 -10.90 -31.31
C VAL A 551 -12.22 -11.47 -29.92
N PRO A 552 -13.39 -12.11 -29.71
CA PRO A 552 -13.57 -13.00 -28.58
C PRO A 552 -12.55 -14.14 -28.63
N HIS A 553 -11.96 -14.45 -27.49
CA HIS A 553 -10.95 -15.50 -27.35
C HIS A 553 -11.00 -16.11 -25.95
N VAL A 554 -10.27 -17.20 -25.81
CA VAL A 554 -10.04 -17.90 -24.54
C VAL A 554 -8.55 -18.11 -24.31
N THR A 555 -8.12 -18.17 -23.05
CA THR A 555 -6.70 -18.38 -22.68
C THR A 555 -6.25 -19.82 -22.92
N ASP A 556 -7.14 -20.80 -22.72
CA ASP A 556 -6.92 -22.23 -23.04
C ASP A 556 -8.11 -22.83 -23.81
N ILE A 557 -7.99 -24.07 -24.29
CA ILE A 557 -9.07 -24.92 -24.82
C ILE A 557 -9.18 -26.25 -24.08
N GLU A 558 -8.30 -26.54 -23.12
CA GLU A 558 -8.44 -27.70 -22.23
C GLU A 558 -9.77 -27.63 -21.48
N GLY A 559 -10.55 -28.73 -21.55
CA GLY A 559 -11.89 -28.80 -20.97
C GLY A 559 -12.99 -28.00 -21.67
N LEU A 560 -12.66 -27.14 -22.65
CA LEU A 560 -13.64 -26.31 -23.35
C LEU A 560 -14.57 -27.15 -24.24
N GLU A 561 -15.87 -27.08 -24.01
CA GLU A 561 -16.90 -27.64 -24.88
C GLU A 561 -17.26 -26.68 -26.02
N ALA A 562 -17.41 -25.39 -25.72
CA ALA A 562 -17.62 -24.33 -26.70
C ALA A 562 -17.43 -22.94 -26.09
N LEU A 563 -17.05 -21.97 -26.94
CA LEU A 563 -17.18 -20.54 -26.65
C LEU A 563 -18.49 -20.02 -27.27
N THR A 564 -19.42 -19.59 -26.43
CA THR A 564 -20.66 -18.94 -26.83
C THR A 564 -20.51 -17.42 -26.75
N VAL A 565 -20.81 -16.74 -27.87
CA VAL A 565 -20.72 -15.29 -28.02
C VAL A 565 -22.11 -14.74 -28.23
N MET A 566 -22.59 -13.94 -27.29
CA MET A 566 -23.89 -13.30 -27.31
C MET A 566 -23.75 -11.81 -27.55
N LYS A 567 -24.60 -11.26 -28.42
CA LYS A 567 -24.66 -9.83 -28.73
C LYS A 567 -26.04 -9.30 -28.37
N TYR A 568 -26.09 -8.23 -27.61
CA TYR A 568 -27.33 -7.55 -27.21
C TYR A 568 -27.45 -6.21 -27.92
N SER A 569 -28.60 -5.93 -28.52
CA SER A 569 -28.84 -4.63 -29.16
C SER A 569 -29.13 -3.57 -28.11
N GLY A 570 -28.74 -2.33 -28.38
CA GLY A 570 -29.04 -1.20 -27.49
C GLY A 570 -29.27 0.08 -28.29
N ASN A 571 -29.27 1.21 -27.59
CA ASN A 571 -29.36 2.53 -28.22
C ASN A 571 -28.06 3.30 -28.04
N ARG A 572 -27.67 4.04 -29.08
CA ARG A 572 -26.50 4.91 -29.10
C ARG A 572 -26.97 6.34 -29.22
N HIS A 573 -26.72 7.16 -28.20
CA HIS A 573 -27.02 8.58 -28.21
C HIS A 573 -25.72 9.36 -28.30
N THR A 574 -25.60 10.22 -29.31
CA THR A 574 -24.41 11.05 -29.52
C THR A 574 -24.54 12.35 -28.76
N ILE A 575 -23.49 12.73 -28.04
CA ILE A 575 -23.43 13.95 -27.22
C ILE A 575 -22.19 14.73 -27.65
N ASP A 576 -22.36 15.94 -28.16
CA ASP A 576 -21.23 16.77 -28.57
C ASP A 576 -20.73 17.60 -27.38
N VAL A 577 -19.53 17.29 -26.91
CA VAL A 577 -18.82 18.03 -25.86
C VAL A 577 -17.97 19.12 -26.49
N GLY A 578 -18.16 20.35 -26.03
CA GLY A 578 -17.47 21.54 -26.50
C GLY A 578 -16.03 21.67 -25.97
N PRO A 579 -15.34 22.79 -26.30
CA PRO A 579 -13.99 23.05 -25.81
C PRO A 579 -13.95 23.63 -24.38
N SER A 580 -15.09 24.08 -23.85
CA SER A 580 -15.21 24.60 -22.49
C SER A 580 -15.06 23.46 -21.47
N ASP A 581 -14.39 23.76 -20.35
CA ASP A 581 -14.30 22.83 -19.22
C ASP A 581 -15.72 22.58 -18.69
N SER A 582 -16.04 21.32 -18.45
CA SER A 582 -17.41 20.91 -18.18
C SER A 582 -17.49 19.58 -17.46
N SER A 583 -18.70 19.16 -17.11
CA SER A 583 -19.01 17.80 -16.68
C SER A 583 -20.19 17.27 -17.47
N LEU A 584 -20.12 15.99 -17.84
CA LEU A 584 -21.16 15.29 -18.59
C LEU A 584 -21.84 14.29 -17.67
N LYS A 585 -23.14 14.49 -17.42
CA LYS A 585 -24.00 13.54 -16.70
C LYS A 585 -25.07 12.98 -17.63
N VAL A 586 -25.30 11.68 -17.55
CA VAL A 586 -26.39 10.98 -18.24
C VAL A 586 -27.21 10.24 -17.19
N THR A 587 -28.52 10.47 -17.21
CA THR A 587 -29.49 9.83 -16.33
C THR A 587 -30.54 9.12 -17.18
N LEU A 588 -30.78 7.85 -16.87
CA LEU A 588 -31.86 7.03 -17.42
C LEU A 588 -32.96 6.90 -16.38
N SER A 589 -34.23 6.94 -16.80
CA SER A 589 -35.36 6.66 -15.92
C SER A 589 -36.39 5.75 -16.57
N THR A 590 -36.96 4.82 -15.81
CA THR A 590 -37.98 3.86 -16.28
C THR A 590 -39.23 3.92 -15.39
N GLN A 591 -40.36 3.41 -15.90
CA GLN A 591 -41.62 3.38 -15.12
C GLN A 591 -41.67 2.24 -14.08
N SER A 592 -40.83 1.24 -14.26
CA SER A 592 -40.69 0.06 -13.42
C SER A 592 -39.23 -0.32 -13.38
N GLU A 593 -38.80 -0.97 -12.30
CA GLU A 593 -37.44 -1.48 -12.15
C GLU A 593 -37.00 -2.28 -13.38
N SER A 594 -35.73 -2.10 -13.76
CA SER A 594 -35.09 -2.71 -14.91
C SER A 594 -33.58 -2.75 -14.74
N ASP A 595 -32.91 -3.56 -15.54
CA ASP A 595 -31.44 -3.68 -15.53
C ASP A 595 -30.77 -2.69 -16.50
N LEU A 596 -31.44 -1.60 -16.88
CA LEU A 596 -31.01 -0.73 -17.97
C LEU A 596 -29.92 0.27 -17.54
N ILE A 597 -28.70 0.10 -18.04
CA ILE A 597 -27.55 0.97 -17.72
C ILE A 597 -27.12 1.84 -18.89
N ALA A 598 -26.30 2.84 -18.59
CA ALA A 598 -25.65 3.71 -19.59
C ALA A 598 -24.13 3.62 -19.47
N TYR A 599 -23.44 3.31 -20.58
CA TYR A 599 -22.01 3.51 -20.71
C TYR A 599 -21.69 4.85 -21.36
N LEU A 600 -20.69 5.57 -20.83
CA LEU A 600 -20.10 6.72 -21.51
C LEU A 600 -18.85 6.28 -22.26
N ILE A 601 -18.89 6.44 -23.58
CA ILE A 601 -17.78 6.13 -24.49
C ILE A 601 -17.23 7.43 -25.05
N ASP A 602 -15.93 7.64 -24.88
CA ASP A 602 -15.25 8.84 -25.35
C ASP A 602 -15.08 8.85 -26.88
N PRO A 603 -14.68 9.99 -27.49
CA PRO A 603 -14.48 10.10 -28.93
C PRO A 603 -13.49 9.07 -29.50
N GLU A 604 -12.51 8.65 -28.71
CA GLU A 604 -11.49 7.66 -29.08
C GLU A 604 -11.99 6.22 -28.91
N GLY A 605 -13.11 5.99 -28.23
CA GLY A 605 -13.74 4.69 -28.04
C GLY A 605 -13.35 3.98 -26.77
N ASN A 606 -12.77 4.67 -25.79
CA ASN A 606 -12.57 4.13 -24.44
C ASN A 606 -13.91 4.13 -23.71
N VAL A 607 -14.14 3.12 -22.89
CA VAL A 607 -15.20 3.18 -21.87
C VAL A 607 -14.71 4.06 -20.73
N ARG A 608 -15.57 4.95 -20.24
CA ARG A 608 -15.25 5.89 -19.15
C ARG A 608 -16.16 5.73 -17.96
N ARG A 609 -17.43 5.36 -18.17
CA ARG A 609 -18.43 5.11 -17.12
C ARG A 609 -19.38 3.98 -17.54
N PRO A 610 -20.11 3.33 -16.61
CA PRO A 610 -20.02 3.49 -15.16
C PRO A 610 -18.65 3.04 -14.64
N GLN A 611 -18.27 3.52 -13.45
CA GLN A 611 -17.14 2.96 -12.72
C GLN A 611 -17.54 1.59 -12.18
N TYR A 612 -16.58 0.68 -12.07
CA TYR A 612 -16.82 -0.55 -11.32
C TYR A 612 -16.72 -0.23 -9.82
N PRO A 613 -17.73 -0.60 -9.02
CA PRO A 613 -17.69 -0.36 -7.58
C PRO A 613 -16.57 -1.19 -6.93
N HIS A 614 -16.03 -0.69 -5.82
CA HIS A 614 -15.02 -1.45 -5.06
C HIS A 614 -15.57 -2.77 -4.52
N TRP A 615 -16.84 -2.79 -4.08
CA TRP A 615 -17.57 -3.98 -3.62
C TRP A 615 -18.61 -4.41 -4.65
N ASN A 616 -18.77 -5.71 -4.84
CA ASN A 616 -19.63 -6.28 -5.87
C ASN A 616 -21.13 -6.12 -5.59
N GLY A 617 -21.52 -5.92 -4.32
CA GLY A 617 -22.90 -5.77 -3.86
C GLY A 617 -23.43 -6.92 -2.99
N GLY A 618 -22.66 -7.99 -2.79
CA GLY A 618 -23.03 -9.14 -1.97
C GLY A 618 -23.16 -8.83 -0.46
N GLU A 619 -23.79 -9.73 0.30
CA GLU A 619 -23.90 -9.57 1.76
C GLU A 619 -22.54 -9.81 2.43
N ILE A 620 -22.02 -8.82 3.15
CA ILE A 620 -20.77 -9.02 3.92
C ILE A 620 -21.08 -9.87 5.15
N LYS A 621 -20.47 -11.06 5.21
CA LYS A 621 -20.60 -12.07 6.28
C LYS A 621 -20.11 -11.54 7.63
N PRO A 622 -20.52 -12.14 8.77
CA PRO A 622 -20.02 -11.79 10.09
C PRO A 622 -18.48 -11.81 10.19
N ILE A 623 -17.93 -11.09 11.16
CA ILE A 623 -16.47 -11.09 11.42
C ILE A 623 -15.95 -12.52 11.60
N HIS A 624 -14.73 -12.78 11.09
CA HIS A 624 -14.07 -14.09 11.03
C HIS A 624 -14.67 -15.10 10.04
N GLN A 625 -15.68 -14.72 9.25
CA GLN A 625 -16.23 -15.58 8.20
C GLN A 625 -15.85 -15.04 6.82
N TRP A 626 -15.51 -15.96 5.94
CA TRP A 626 -15.11 -15.66 4.57
C TRP A 626 -16.30 -15.34 3.67
N ASN A 627 -16.11 -14.36 2.77
CA ASN A 627 -17.06 -14.05 1.71
C ASN A 627 -16.67 -14.81 0.43
N GLY A 628 -17.52 -15.72 -0.05
CA GLY A 628 -17.27 -16.46 -1.29
C GLY A 628 -16.15 -17.48 -1.12
N GLY A 629 -16.41 -18.55 -0.39
CA GLY A 629 -15.46 -19.65 -0.16
C GLY A 629 -16.07 -21.03 -0.32
N HIS A 630 -15.22 -22.04 -0.54
CA HIS A 630 -15.68 -23.40 -0.88
C HIS A 630 -16.52 -24.09 0.19
N TRP A 631 -16.43 -23.62 1.44
CA TRP A 631 -17.18 -24.22 2.56
C TRP A 631 -18.70 -24.03 2.42
N GLU A 632 -19.15 -22.91 1.85
CA GLU A 632 -20.57 -22.63 1.65
C GLU A 632 -21.00 -22.72 0.18
N HIS A 633 -20.06 -22.86 -0.75
CA HIS A 633 -20.28 -22.87 -2.20
C HIS A 633 -21.05 -21.62 -2.69
N ASP A 634 -20.64 -20.45 -2.18
CA ASP A 634 -21.26 -19.15 -2.45
C ASP A 634 -20.35 -18.19 -3.25
N GLU A 635 -19.25 -18.69 -3.82
CA GLU A 635 -18.25 -17.92 -4.60
C GLU A 635 -18.89 -17.12 -5.74
N ASP A 636 -19.88 -17.70 -6.41
CA ASP A 636 -20.64 -17.04 -7.48
C ASP A 636 -21.24 -15.71 -6.99
N GLU A 637 -21.73 -15.63 -5.75
CA GLU A 637 -22.31 -14.41 -5.18
C GLU A 637 -21.29 -13.26 -5.05
N TYR A 638 -19.98 -13.55 -5.09
CA TYR A 638 -18.90 -12.61 -4.79
C TYR A 638 -17.92 -12.37 -5.96
N ARG A 639 -18.07 -13.08 -7.09
CA ARG A 639 -17.16 -12.96 -8.25
C ARG A 639 -17.66 -12.04 -9.38
N HIS A 640 -18.88 -11.54 -9.30
CA HIS A 640 -19.45 -10.70 -10.36
C HIS A 640 -20.08 -9.41 -9.83
N MET A 641 -20.12 -8.37 -10.66
CA MET A 641 -20.82 -7.12 -10.33
C MET A 641 -22.33 -7.38 -10.19
N ILE A 642 -22.90 -7.01 -9.05
CA ILE A 642 -24.33 -7.04 -8.80
C ILE A 642 -24.87 -5.63 -9.01
N ILE A 643 -25.80 -5.49 -9.95
CA ILE A 643 -26.57 -4.25 -10.15
C ILE A 643 -28.03 -4.60 -9.91
N ASP A 644 -28.60 -4.10 -8.81
CA ASP A 644 -30.01 -4.31 -8.54
C ASP A 644 -30.89 -3.62 -9.60
N PRO A 645 -32.05 -4.22 -9.94
CA PRO A 645 -33.04 -3.58 -10.78
C PRO A 645 -33.43 -2.21 -10.24
N HIS A 646 -33.42 -1.20 -11.11
CA HIS A 646 -33.60 0.19 -10.69
C HIS A 646 -34.54 0.95 -11.62
N THR A 647 -35.13 2.02 -11.09
CA THR A 647 -35.94 2.97 -11.87
C THR A 647 -35.12 4.15 -12.38
N GLU A 648 -33.93 4.37 -11.85
CA GLU A 648 -33.02 5.44 -12.25
C GLU A 648 -31.57 4.94 -12.27
N PHE A 649 -30.82 5.30 -13.31
CA PHE A 649 -29.38 5.02 -13.42
C PHE A 649 -28.66 6.28 -13.90
N SER A 650 -27.62 6.70 -13.20
CA SER A 650 -26.85 7.90 -13.54
C SER A 650 -25.36 7.62 -13.63
N VAL A 651 -24.70 8.24 -14.60
CA VAL A 651 -23.25 8.26 -14.73
C VAL A 651 -22.78 9.68 -15.01
N GLU A 652 -21.67 10.09 -14.38
CA GLU A 652 -21.08 11.41 -14.54
C GLU A 652 -19.57 11.30 -14.76
N ILE A 653 -19.05 12.18 -15.63
CA ILE A 653 -17.63 12.36 -15.86
C ILE A 653 -17.29 13.84 -15.86
N HIS A 654 -16.15 14.17 -15.25
CA HIS A 654 -15.60 15.51 -15.15
C HIS A 654 -14.55 15.77 -16.23
N ASN A 655 -14.44 17.03 -16.66
CA ASN A 655 -13.59 17.51 -17.76
C ASN A 655 -13.50 16.53 -18.95
N PRO A 656 -14.64 16.08 -19.51
CA PRO A 656 -14.62 15.17 -20.64
C PRO A 656 -13.87 15.79 -21.82
N MET A 657 -13.01 15.02 -22.48
CA MET A 657 -12.29 15.50 -23.65
C MET A 657 -13.25 16.01 -24.74
N GLN A 658 -12.83 17.05 -25.45
CA GLN A 658 -13.62 17.62 -26.54
C GLN A 658 -13.90 16.58 -27.62
N GLY A 659 -15.16 16.51 -28.08
CA GLY A 659 -15.55 15.67 -29.21
C GLY A 659 -16.94 15.07 -29.06
N THR A 660 -17.27 14.13 -29.95
CA THR A 660 -18.55 13.44 -29.93
C THR A 660 -18.47 12.20 -29.05
N TRP A 661 -19.07 12.29 -27.87
CA TRP A 661 -19.26 11.20 -26.93
C TRP A 661 -20.46 10.34 -27.33
N THR A 662 -20.46 9.09 -26.89
CA THR A 662 -21.61 8.18 -27.05
C THR A 662 -22.10 7.70 -25.70
N ALA A 663 -23.36 8.01 -25.36
CA ALA A 663 -24.09 7.31 -24.30
C ALA A 663 -24.71 6.04 -24.89
N LEU A 664 -24.19 4.89 -24.48
CA LEU A 664 -24.61 3.57 -24.94
C LEU A 664 -25.54 2.94 -23.90
N VAL A 665 -26.81 2.80 -24.26
CA VAL A 665 -27.87 2.30 -23.36
C VAL A 665 -28.18 0.85 -23.70
N VAL A 666 -28.05 -0.04 -22.71
CA VAL A 666 -28.19 -1.50 -22.87
C VAL A 666 -28.63 -2.13 -21.54
N PRO A 667 -29.45 -3.18 -21.52
CA PRO A 667 -29.66 -3.95 -20.29
C PRO A 667 -28.36 -4.63 -19.86
N TYR A 668 -28.05 -4.55 -18.57
CA TYR A 668 -27.02 -5.35 -17.94
C TYR A 668 -27.52 -6.79 -17.73
N LEU A 669 -26.60 -7.66 -17.29
CA LEU A 669 -26.86 -9.08 -17.09
C LEU A 669 -27.76 -9.30 -15.88
N ASN A 670 -28.83 -10.09 -16.06
CA ASN A 670 -29.61 -10.63 -14.96
C ASN A 670 -28.95 -11.94 -14.50
N LEU A 671 -28.38 -11.93 -13.30
CA LEU A 671 -27.53 -13.00 -12.78
C LEU A 671 -28.30 -14.30 -12.49
N ASP A 672 -29.59 -14.23 -12.15
CA ASP A 672 -30.44 -15.42 -11.99
C ASP A 672 -30.61 -16.23 -13.28
N THR A 673 -30.57 -15.53 -14.42
CA THR A 673 -30.84 -16.11 -15.74
C THR A 673 -29.60 -16.18 -16.64
N TRP A 674 -28.52 -15.51 -16.25
CA TRP A 674 -27.33 -15.27 -17.07
C TRP A 674 -27.69 -14.77 -18.48
N ASP A 675 -28.68 -13.87 -18.55
CA ASP A 675 -29.17 -13.25 -19.79
C ASP A 675 -29.47 -11.76 -19.58
N ALA A 676 -29.44 -10.96 -20.65
CA ALA A 676 -29.77 -9.53 -20.61
C ALA A 676 -31.00 -9.26 -21.49
N SER A 677 -32.03 -8.63 -20.93
CA SER A 677 -33.25 -8.32 -21.68
C SER A 677 -33.92 -7.03 -21.20
N PHE A 678 -34.51 -6.31 -22.16
CA PHE A 678 -35.34 -5.14 -21.89
C PHE A 678 -36.30 -4.94 -23.06
N ASP A 679 -37.59 -4.81 -22.78
CA ASP A 679 -38.61 -4.46 -23.78
C ASP A 679 -39.57 -3.43 -23.19
N GLY A 680 -39.34 -2.16 -23.52
CA GLY A 680 -40.06 -1.06 -22.88
C GLY A 680 -39.61 0.33 -23.32
N SER A 681 -40.07 1.32 -22.58
CA SER A 681 -39.67 2.73 -22.75
C SER A 681 -38.86 3.23 -21.56
N TYR A 682 -37.86 4.04 -21.83
CA TYR A 682 -37.07 4.76 -20.84
C TYR A 682 -36.98 6.24 -21.23
N HIS A 683 -36.79 7.09 -20.24
CA HIS A 683 -36.45 8.49 -20.40
C HIS A 683 -34.93 8.63 -20.31
N ILE A 684 -34.32 9.39 -21.22
CA ILE A 684 -32.90 9.74 -21.12
C ILE A 684 -32.76 11.24 -21.04
N GLN A 685 -32.01 11.68 -20.04
CA GLN A 685 -31.55 13.05 -19.91
C GLN A 685 -30.02 13.06 -19.91
N ALA A 686 -29.43 13.92 -20.75
CA ALA A 686 -28.00 14.21 -20.72
C ALA A 686 -27.79 15.69 -20.48
N THR A 687 -26.95 16.03 -19.52
CA THR A 687 -26.63 17.41 -19.13
C THR A 687 -25.14 17.66 -19.23
N ILE A 688 -24.77 18.77 -19.87
CA ILE A 688 -23.43 19.34 -19.81
C ILE A 688 -23.47 20.49 -18.82
N ARG A 689 -22.77 20.34 -17.69
CA ARG A 689 -22.52 21.44 -16.76
C ARG A 689 -21.25 22.13 -17.20
N GLU A 690 -21.36 23.30 -17.82
CA GLU A 690 -20.21 24.12 -18.17
C GLU A 690 -19.69 24.81 -16.91
N HIS A 691 -18.41 24.60 -16.62
CA HIS A 691 -17.75 25.22 -15.47
C HIS A 691 -17.63 26.72 -15.72
N ASN A 692 -18.20 27.52 -14.82
CA ASN A 692 -18.17 28.96 -14.98
C ASN A 692 -16.74 29.49 -14.77
N PRO A 693 -16.10 30.13 -15.78
CA PRO A 693 -14.73 30.60 -15.65
C PRO A 693 -14.56 31.64 -14.53
N ASN A 694 -15.61 32.44 -14.24
CA ASN A 694 -15.57 33.38 -13.12
C ASN A 694 -15.58 32.66 -11.76
N ARG A 695 -16.29 31.54 -11.66
CA ARG A 695 -16.28 30.69 -10.45
C ARG A 695 -14.89 30.13 -10.20
N VAL A 696 -14.27 29.55 -11.24
CA VAL A 696 -12.91 28.99 -11.16
C VAL A 696 -11.89 30.09 -10.83
N ALA A 697 -11.91 31.22 -11.53
CA ALA A 697 -11.00 32.34 -11.30
C ALA A 697 -11.18 32.96 -9.90
N ALA A 698 -12.41 33.04 -9.39
CA ALA A 698 -12.70 33.52 -8.05
C ALA A 698 -12.17 32.57 -6.96
N GLY A 699 -12.41 31.27 -7.10
CA GLY A 699 -11.88 30.26 -6.17
C GLY A 699 -10.35 30.21 -6.16
N LEU A 700 -9.71 30.22 -7.35
CA LEU A 700 -8.25 30.32 -7.46
C LEU A 700 -7.71 31.63 -6.88
N SER A 701 -8.43 32.76 -7.08
CA SER A 701 -8.06 34.04 -6.49
C SER A 701 -8.10 33.98 -4.97
N ALA A 702 -9.17 33.44 -4.39
CA ALA A 702 -9.35 33.36 -2.95
C ALA A 702 -8.34 32.39 -2.30
N ALA A 703 -8.13 31.21 -2.88
CA ALA A 703 -7.18 30.23 -2.36
C ALA A 703 -5.75 30.77 -2.35
N ASN A 704 -5.28 31.34 -3.47
CA ASN A 704 -3.93 31.92 -3.54
C ASN A 704 -3.82 33.24 -2.74
N ALA A 705 -4.91 33.99 -2.58
CA ALA A 705 -4.94 35.15 -1.68
C ALA A 705 -4.75 34.74 -0.22
N ALA A 706 -5.34 33.61 0.21
CA ALA A 706 -5.13 33.07 1.54
C ALA A 706 -3.66 32.67 1.77
N VAL A 707 -2.99 32.08 0.76
CA VAL A 707 -1.54 31.80 0.83
C VAL A 707 -0.73 33.09 1.00
N LEU A 708 -0.98 34.12 0.18
CA LEU A 708 -0.28 35.39 0.29
C LEU A 708 -0.54 36.11 1.62
N ALA A 709 -1.77 36.03 2.13
CA ALA A 709 -2.18 36.60 3.41
C ALA A 709 -1.48 35.88 4.57
N SER A 710 -1.40 34.55 4.51
CA SER A 710 -0.70 33.67 5.45
C SER A 710 0.80 33.95 5.52
N GLN A 711 1.49 34.01 4.37
CA GLN A 711 2.92 34.32 4.30
C GLN A 711 3.29 35.68 4.92
N LYS A 712 2.35 36.64 4.87
CA LYS A 712 2.55 38.01 5.35
C LYS A 712 1.94 38.28 6.72
N HIS A 713 1.17 37.33 7.26
CA HIS A 713 0.34 37.48 8.44
C HIS A 713 -0.53 38.77 8.41
N VAL A 714 -1.33 38.92 7.36
CA VAL A 714 -2.26 40.04 7.15
C VAL A 714 -3.67 39.52 6.89
N PRO A 715 -4.73 40.30 7.14
CA PRO A 715 -6.10 39.83 6.92
C PRO A 715 -6.39 39.60 5.43
N LEU A 716 -7.13 38.53 5.14
CA LEU A 716 -7.82 38.31 3.88
C LEU A 716 -9.23 38.89 3.96
N LEU A 717 -9.59 39.77 3.02
CA LEU A 717 -10.92 40.38 2.93
C LEU A 717 -11.53 40.16 1.55
N TYR A 718 -12.86 40.18 1.47
CA TYR A 718 -13.56 39.97 0.20
C TYR A 718 -14.15 41.24 -0.39
N VAL A 719 -14.22 41.27 -1.72
CA VAL A 719 -15.02 42.22 -2.50
C VAL A 719 -16.09 41.50 -3.29
N ASN A 720 -17.11 42.23 -3.71
CA ASN A 720 -18.09 41.71 -4.67
C ASN A 720 -17.58 41.87 -6.11
N GLU A 721 -18.33 41.33 -7.06
CA GLU A 721 -18.06 41.48 -8.50
C GLU A 721 -17.90 42.97 -8.90
N ASN A 722 -18.69 43.88 -8.33
CA ASN A 722 -18.77 45.26 -8.81
C ASN A 722 -18.41 46.34 -7.78
N GLU A 723 -18.28 45.98 -6.50
CA GLU A 723 -18.08 46.97 -5.43
C GLU A 723 -17.31 46.41 -4.24
N VAL A 724 -16.81 47.33 -3.42
CA VAL A 724 -16.21 47.02 -2.12
C VAL A 724 -17.32 47.10 -1.08
N PRO A 725 -17.68 45.98 -0.40
CA PRO A 725 -18.72 45.97 0.62
C PRO A 725 -18.44 46.93 1.77
N SER A 726 -19.50 47.33 2.48
CA SER A 726 -19.38 48.22 3.64
C SER A 726 -18.52 47.62 4.74
N GLU A 727 -18.68 46.33 5.00
CA GLU A 727 -17.96 45.51 5.96
C GLU A 727 -16.46 45.59 5.66
N THR A 728 -16.05 45.24 4.45
CA THR A 728 -14.66 45.35 3.98
C THR A 728 -14.11 46.77 4.09
N SER A 729 -14.84 47.79 3.61
CA SER A 729 -14.35 49.18 3.66
C SER A 729 -14.27 49.76 5.07
N ASN A 730 -15.15 49.34 5.98
CA ASN A 730 -15.10 49.68 7.39
C ASN A 730 -13.88 49.03 8.06
N THR A 731 -13.64 47.74 7.82
CA THR A 731 -12.48 47.02 8.35
C THR A 731 -11.16 47.62 7.86
N LEU A 732 -11.06 47.96 6.57
CA LEU A 732 -9.89 48.68 6.02
C LEU A 732 -9.62 49.98 6.79
N THR A 733 -10.68 50.72 7.13
CA THR A 733 -10.58 51.99 7.87
C THR A 733 -10.22 51.77 9.34
N GLU A 734 -10.83 50.79 9.98
CA GLU A 734 -10.67 50.48 11.40
C GLU A 734 -9.25 50.01 11.73
N LEU A 735 -8.70 49.11 10.91
CA LEU A 735 -7.35 48.57 11.09
C LEU A 735 -6.24 49.52 10.61
N GLY A 736 -6.60 50.59 9.91
CA GLY A 736 -5.64 51.56 9.37
C GLY A 736 -4.92 51.09 8.10
N ILE A 737 -5.55 50.19 7.34
CA ILE A 737 -4.99 49.60 6.13
C ILE A 737 -4.91 50.65 5.02
N SER A 738 -3.74 50.77 4.39
CA SER A 738 -3.48 51.73 3.31
C SER A 738 -2.79 51.11 2.09
N ASN A 739 -2.22 49.92 2.23
CA ASN A 739 -1.67 49.09 1.17
C ASN A 739 -2.58 47.89 0.94
N ILE A 740 -2.91 47.60 -0.31
CA ILE A 740 -3.84 46.53 -0.69
C ILE A 740 -3.18 45.66 -1.74
N ILE A 741 -3.10 44.37 -1.47
CA ILE A 741 -2.77 43.36 -2.47
C ILE A 741 -4.10 42.81 -2.97
N PHE A 742 -4.46 43.06 -4.22
CA PHE A 742 -5.73 42.59 -4.78
C PHE A 742 -5.48 41.44 -5.75
N VAL A 743 -5.76 40.22 -5.29
CA VAL A 743 -5.73 39.01 -6.12
C VAL A 743 -7.06 38.92 -6.85
N ASN A 744 -7.04 39.09 -8.17
CA ASN A 744 -8.22 39.21 -8.99
C ASN A 744 -7.94 38.61 -10.37
N ILE A 745 -7.71 37.30 -10.38
CA ILE A 745 -7.38 36.51 -11.57
C ILE A 745 -8.48 36.71 -12.61
N ASP A 746 -8.06 36.90 -13.86
CA ASP A 746 -8.89 37.20 -15.03
C ASP A 746 -9.77 38.46 -14.89
N ASP A 747 -9.41 39.36 -13.98
CA ASP A 747 -10.14 40.60 -13.69
C ASP A 747 -11.63 40.36 -13.36
N VAL A 748 -11.94 39.22 -12.73
CA VAL A 748 -13.31 38.78 -12.39
C VAL A 748 -14.11 39.81 -11.56
N SER A 749 -13.43 40.62 -10.76
CA SER A 749 -14.03 41.76 -10.05
C SER A 749 -13.65 43.11 -10.68
N ALA A 750 -14.64 43.97 -10.86
CA ALA A 750 -14.50 45.39 -11.19
C ALA A 750 -14.38 46.31 -9.95
N ALA A 751 -14.37 45.75 -8.73
CA ALA A 751 -14.26 46.53 -7.50
C ALA A 751 -12.98 47.37 -7.47
N SER A 752 -13.07 48.55 -6.83
CA SER A 752 -11.98 49.53 -6.75
C SER A 752 -11.72 49.91 -5.29
N PRO A 753 -10.86 49.15 -4.58
CA PRO A 753 -10.50 49.45 -3.20
C PRO A 753 -9.83 50.82 -3.02
N SER A 754 -10.13 51.50 -1.92
CA SER A 754 -9.51 52.79 -1.59
C SER A 754 -8.15 52.58 -0.92
N GLY A 755 -7.06 52.97 -1.57
CA GLY A 755 -5.70 52.83 -1.03
C GLY A 755 -4.63 52.74 -2.12
N THR A 756 -3.42 52.31 -1.75
CA THR A 756 -2.37 51.92 -2.70
C THR A 756 -2.57 50.45 -3.07
N VAL A 757 -3.03 50.19 -4.30
CA VAL A 757 -3.39 48.84 -4.74
C VAL A 757 -2.30 48.24 -5.63
N THR A 758 -1.77 47.09 -5.23
CA THR A 758 -1.01 46.16 -6.08
C THR A 758 -1.98 45.07 -6.54
N LYS A 759 -2.40 45.13 -7.80
CA LYS A 759 -3.35 44.16 -8.36
C LYS A 759 -2.60 43.05 -9.11
N TYR A 760 -2.95 41.80 -8.84
CA TYR A 760 -2.55 40.63 -9.61
C TYR A 760 -3.75 40.14 -10.42
N SER A 761 -3.63 40.22 -11.75
CA SER A 761 -4.73 39.91 -12.68
C SER A 761 -4.57 38.55 -13.37
N THR A 762 -3.42 37.88 -13.21
CA THR A 762 -3.16 36.56 -13.80
C THR A 762 -2.68 35.60 -12.74
N LEU A 763 -2.92 34.30 -12.93
CA LEU A 763 -2.42 33.27 -12.01
C LEU A 763 -0.89 33.31 -11.94
N GLN A 764 -0.19 33.51 -13.07
CA GLN A 764 1.27 33.68 -13.11
C GLN A 764 1.78 34.79 -12.17
N ASP A 765 1.14 35.97 -12.17
CA ASP A 765 1.57 37.10 -11.32
C ASP A 765 1.46 36.74 -9.83
N VAL A 766 0.40 36.01 -9.47
CA VAL A 766 0.16 35.55 -8.09
C VAL A 766 1.17 34.47 -7.70
N ILE A 767 1.42 33.50 -8.58
CA ILE A 767 2.44 32.46 -8.39
C ILE A 767 3.81 33.10 -8.16
N THR A 768 4.19 34.06 -8.99
CA THR A 768 5.45 34.80 -8.81
C THR A 768 5.48 35.54 -7.46
N ALA A 769 4.37 36.12 -7.02
CA ALA A 769 4.30 36.79 -5.73
C ALA A 769 4.46 35.81 -4.54
N ILE A 770 3.85 34.62 -4.61
CA ILE A 770 3.98 33.56 -3.60
C ILE A 770 5.41 33.03 -3.53
N LYS A 771 6.00 32.69 -4.68
CA LYS A 771 7.36 32.13 -4.78
C LYS A 771 8.48 33.14 -4.50
N THR A 772 8.18 34.44 -4.43
CA THR A 772 9.16 35.46 -4.03
C THR A 772 9.43 35.43 -2.51
N ASP A 773 8.53 34.85 -1.71
CA ASP A 773 8.75 34.68 -0.28
C ASP A 773 9.84 33.63 0.00
N SER A 774 10.77 33.94 0.90
CA SER A 774 11.87 33.03 1.22
C SER A 774 11.44 31.77 1.96
N ASN A 775 10.20 31.72 2.47
CA ASN A 775 9.64 30.56 3.15
C ASN A 775 8.76 29.71 2.22
N SER A 776 8.69 30.02 0.93
CA SER A 776 7.99 29.19 -0.06
C SER A 776 8.79 27.93 -0.36
N GLU A 777 8.18 26.77 -0.17
CA GLU A 777 8.79 25.45 -0.43
C GLU A 777 8.62 25.06 -1.91
N ASN A 778 9.37 24.04 -2.39
CA ASN A 778 9.23 23.50 -3.75
C ASN A 778 8.00 22.58 -3.91
N VAL A 779 6.89 23.02 -3.32
CA VAL A 779 5.59 22.35 -3.34
C VAL A 779 4.66 23.05 -4.32
N ILE A 780 3.83 22.25 -4.98
CA ILE A 780 2.75 22.65 -5.87
C ILE A 780 1.46 21.97 -5.37
N THR A 781 0.45 22.76 -5.05
CA THR A 781 -0.86 22.24 -4.66
C THR A 781 -1.78 22.26 -5.87
N VAL A 782 -2.32 21.09 -6.20
CA VAL A 782 -3.15 20.88 -7.39
C VAL A 782 -4.55 20.46 -6.95
N THR A 783 -5.56 21.20 -7.41
CA THR A 783 -6.97 20.92 -7.10
C THR A 783 -7.78 20.79 -8.38
N SER A 784 -9.02 20.33 -8.23
CA SER A 784 -10.04 20.38 -9.28
C SER A 784 -11.22 21.23 -8.82
N PHE A 785 -11.87 21.86 -9.80
CA PHE A 785 -13.14 22.58 -9.64
C PHE A 785 -14.30 21.81 -10.28
N ALA A 786 -14.10 20.56 -10.67
CA ALA A 786 -15.06 19.87 -11.53
C ALA A 786 -16.28 19.33 -10.78
N THR A 787 -16.17 18.94 -9.50
CA THR A 787 -17.28 18.35 -8.72
C THR A 787 -18.41 19.34 -8.41
N GLY A 788 -18.13 20.65 -8.39
CA GLY A 788 -19.11 21.68 -7.99
C GLY A 788 -18.66 22.39 -6.74
N ASP A 789 -18.45 21.63 -5.67
CA ASP A 789 -17.93 22.08 -4.39
C ASP A 789 -16.57 22.75 -4.56
N GLY A 790 -15.68 22.08 -5.32
CA GLY A 790 -14.32 22.54 -5.57
C GLY A 790 -13.48 22.50 -4.28
N TYR A 791 -12.41 21.71 -4.26
CA TYR A 791 -11.60 21.47 -3.05
C TYR A 791 -10.62 22.62 -2.76
N PHE A 792 -10.90 23.82 -3.26
CA PHE A 792 -10.00 24.97 -3.23
C PHE A 792 -9.84 25.58 -1.83
N GLY A 793 -10.85 25.46 -0.95
CA GLY A 793 -10.77 25.85 0.46
C GLY A 793 -9.70 25.04 1.22
N PRO A 794 -9.87 23.72 1.33
CA PRO A 794 -8.86 22.82 1.91
C PRO A 794 -7.50 22.90 1.19
N SER A 795 -7.49 23.02 -0.15
CA SER A 795 -6.25 23.24 -0.92
C SER A 795 -5.51 24.50 -0.49
N GLY A 796 -6.23 25.59 -0.24
CA GLY A 796 -5.66 26.83 0.27
C GLY A 796 -4.98 26.64 1.63
N MET A 797 -5.48 25.75 2.50
CA MET A 797 -4.88 25.50 3.82
C MET A 797 -3.53 24.81 3.72
N ILE A 798 -3.45 23.70 2.99
CA ILE A 798 -2.18 22.99 2.81
C ILE A 798 -1.20 23.85 1.99
N ALA A 799 -1.70 24.61 1.02
CA ALA A 799 -0.87 25.52 0.25
C ALA A 799 -0.30 26.67 1.09
N ALA A 800 -1.09 27.22 2.01
CA ALA A 800 -0.63 28.23 2.95
C ALA A 800 0.46 27.68 3.89
N PHE A 801 0.36 26.39 4.27
CA PHE A 801 1.40 25.73 5.04
C PHE A 801 2.70 25.65 4.23
N HIS A 802 2.72 25.14 3.01
CA HIS A 802 3.99 25.08 2.24
C HIS A 802 4.42 26.41 1.62
N GLY A 803 3.59 27.46 1.70
CA GLY A 803 3.75 28.65 0.88
C GLY A 803 3.74 28.30 -0.61
N SER A 804 2.95 27.33 -1.04
CA SER A 804 2.84 26.87 -2.43
C SER A 804 1.69 27.55 -3.16
N PRO A 805 1.75 27.64 -4.50
CA PRO A 805 0.59 28.06 -5.28
C PRO A 805 -0.47 26.96 -5.35
N VAL A 806 -1.73 27.37 -5.51
CA VAL A 806 -2.85 26.49 -5.84
C VAL A 806 -3.16 26.64 -7.33
N ILE A 807 -3.09 25.54 -8.08
CA ILE A 807 -3.38 25.48 -9.52
C ILE A 807 -4.51 24.48 -9.83
N ASN A 808 -5.16 24.64 -10.98
CA ASN A 808 -6.25 23.79 -11.41
C ASN A 808 -5.77 22.70 -12.38
N ILE A 809 -6.04 21.44 -12.05
CA ILE A 809 -5.68 20.29 -12.89
C ILE A 809 -6.30 20.36 -14.30
N ALA A 810 -7.44 21.04 -14.48
CA ALA A 810 -8.11 21.16 -15.77
C ALA A 810 -7.28 21.91 -16.84
N GLU A 811 -6.21 22.61 -16.43
CA GLU A 811 -5.25 23.21 -17.36
C GLU A 811 -4.35 22.16 -18.03
N ALA A 812 -4.06 21.04 -17.35
CA ALA A 812 -3.35 19.87 -17.87
C ALA A 812 -4.36 18.83 -18.41
N LYS A 813 -4.99 19.17 -19.55
CA LYS A 813 -6.12 18.42 -20.11
C LYS A 813 -5.77 16.98 -20.48
N ASP A 814 -4.56 16.75 -21.00
CA ASP A 814 -4.15 15.42 -21.44
C ASP A 814 -3.84 14.55 -20.22
N ALA A 815 -3.20 15.11 -19.18
CA ALA A 815 -2.99 14.40 -17.91
C ALA A 815 -4.31 14.02 -17.24
N TYR A 816 -5.24 14.98 -17.08
CA TYR A 816 -6.54 14.73 -16.45
C TYR A 816 -7.34 13.66 -17.20
N ASN A 817 -7.39 13.75 -18.53
CA ASN A 817 -8.11 12.77 -19.34
C ASN A 817 -7.46 11.39 -19.29
N THR A 818 -6.13 11.32 -19.40
CA THR A 818 -5.39 10.06 -19.49
C THR A 818 -5.39 9.30 -18.16
N ILE A 819 -5.35 9.99 -17.01
CA ILE A 819 -5.35 9.30 -15.71
C ILE A 819 -6.70 8.67 -15.40
N ASP A 820 -7.82 9.29 -15.80
CA ASP A 820 -9.14 8.66 -15.70
C ASP A 820 -9.31 7.49 -16.68
N MET A 821 -8.74 7.58 -17.89
CA MET A 821 -8.66 6.42 -18.81
C MET A 821 -7.85 5.27 -18.20
N TYR A 822 -6.71 5.57 -17.58
CA TYR A 822 -5.85 4.60 -16.91
C TYR A 822 -6.62 3.82 -15.84
N GLN A 823 -7.25 4.53 -14.90
CA GLN A 823 -7.97 3.88 -13.81
C GLN A 823 -9.20 3.10 -14.33
N THR A 824 -9.96 3.68 -15.26
CA THR A 824 -11.12 2.98 -15.85
C THR A 824 -10.70 1.72 -16.61
N TYR A 825 -9.57 1.73 -17.32
CA TYR A 825 -9.06 0.51 -17.96
C TYR A 825 -8.82 -0.59 -16.92
N ARG A 826 -8.17 -0.26 -15.80
CA ARG A 826 -7.88 -1.22 -14.72
C ARG A 826 -9.15 -1.78 -14.09
N GLU A 827 -10.14 -0.92 -13.85
CA GLU A 827 -11.47 -1.32 -13.38
C GLU A 827 -12.13 -2.33 -14.32
N PHE A 828 -12.14 -2.08 -15.64
CA PHE A 828 -12.79 -2.92 -16.65
C PHE A 828 -11.96 -4.16 -17.08
N THR A 829 -10.71 -4.27 -16.65
CA THR A 829 -9.85 -5.43 -16.93
C THR A 829 -9.56 -6.29 -15.70
N GLY A 830 -10.01 -5.84 -14.53
CA GLY A 830 -9.93 -6.59 -13.29
C GLY A 830 -10.96 -7.73 -13.15
N ASP A 831 -11.01 -8.32 -11.96
CA ASP A 831 -12.07 -9.25 -11.55
C ASP A 831 -12.55 -8.99 -10.10
N TYR A 832 -13.68 -9.54 -9.65
CA TYR A 832 -14.04 -9.52 -8.22
C TYR A 832 -13.51 -10.76 -7.51
N TYR A 833 -12.86 -10.51 -6.37
CA TYR A 833 -12.25 -11.51 -5.54
C TYR A 833 -12.69 -11.28 -4.09
N HIS A 834 -13.34 -12.30 -3.49
CA HIS A 834 -14.05 -12.18 -2.20
C HIS A 834 -14.94 -10.93 -2.11
N GLY A 835 -15.61 -10.59 -3.23
CA GLY A 835 -16.51 -9.45 -3.36
C GLY A 835 -15.83 -8.11 -3.63
N THR A 836 -14.50 -8.03 -3.56
CA THR A 836 -13.75 -6.78 -3.83
C THR A 836 -13.07 -6.81 -5.20
N ARG A 837 -13.07 -5.68 -5.90
CA ARG A 837 -12.60 -5.57 -7.29
C ARG A 837 -11.07 -5.62 -7.42
N SER A 838 -10.46 -6.78 -7.59
CA SER A 838 -9.05 -6.89 -8.01
C SER A 838 -8.81 -6.18 -9.35
N LEU A 839 -7.98 -5.13 -9.36
CA LEU A 839 -7.78 -4.26 -10.52
C LEU A 839 -6.82 -4.86 -11.54
N GLY A 840 -7.16 -4.74 -12.83
CA GLY A 840 -6.32 -5.20 -13.93
C GLY A 840 -5.03 -4.38 -14.09
N HIS A 841 -4.10 -4.92 -14.88
CA HIS A 841 -2.82 -4.31 -15.20
C HIS A 841 -2.75 -3.89 -16.66
N LEU A 842 -2.26 -2.67 -16.92
CA LEU A 842 -2.05 -2.23 -18.30
C LEU A 842 -0.91 -3.02 -18.94
N PRO A 843 -1.04 -3.36 -20.24
CA PRO A 843 0.04 -3.94 -21.03
C PRO A 843 1.35 -3.13 -20.94
N MET A 844 2.47 -3.84 -20.76
CA MET A 844 3.82 -3.29 -20.67
C MET A 844 4.82 -4.15 -21.46
N MET A 845 5.95 -3.56 -21.86
CA MET A 845 6.93 -4.19 -22.77
C MET A 845 8.35 -4.05 -22.25
N ASP A 846 9.13 -5.13 -22.27
CA ASP A 846 10.51 -5.20 -21.76
C ASP A 846 11.52 -4.46 -22.65
N GLU A 847 11.08 -4.01 -23.82
CA GLU A 847 11.84 -3.12 -24.69
C GLU A 847 10.92 -2.16 -25.48
N PRO A 848 11.47 -1.01 -25.95
CA PRO A 848 10.72 -0.09 -26.80
C PRO A 848 10.25 -0.72 -28.13
N ILE A 849 8.94 -0.84 -28.30
CA ILE A 849 8.33 -1.31 -29.57
C ILE A 849 8.35 -0.23 -30.66
N GLY A 850 8.31 1.06 -30.26
CA GLY A 850 8.30 2.19 -31.20
C GLY A 850 6.96 2.37 -31.94
N MET A 851 5.85 1.98 -31.30
CA MET A 851 4.48 2.12 -31.81
C MET A 851 3.59 2.72 -30.72
N THR A 852 2.63 3.54 -31.13
CA THR A 852 1.60 4.10 -30.24
C THR A 852 0.38 3.18 -30.20
N ASN A 853 -0.39 3.22 -29.11
CA ASN A 853 -1.71 2.59 -29.05
C ASN A 853 -2.81 3.64 -29.31
N PRO A 854 -3.76 3.40 -30.23
CA PRO A 854 -3.83 2.26 -31.15
C PRO A 854 -2.78 2.37 -32.27
N PRO A 855 -2.21 1.24 -32.75
CA PRO A 855 -1.19 1.29 -33.79
C PRO A 855 -1.77 1.67 -35.14
N SER A 856 -1.01 2.45 -35.93
CA SER A 856 -1.39 2.70 -37.31
C SER A 856 -1.33 1.39 -38.12
N LEU A 857 -2.20 1.26 -39.13
CA LEU A 857 -2.16 0.10 -40.03
C LEU A 857 -0.78 -0.07 -40.68
N LEU A 858 -0.12 1.04 -41.02
CA LEU A 858 1.21 0.99 -41.64
C LEU A 858 2.25 0.41 -40.66
N ASP A 859 2.18 0.79 -39.38
CA ASP A 859 3.10 0.31 -38.36
C ASP A 859 2.88 -1.17 -38.07
N LEU A 860 1.63 -1.61 -37.94
CA LEU A 860 1.28 -3.04 -37.90
C LEU A 860 1.85 -3.78 -39.10
N ILE A 861 1.75 -3.18 -40.29
CA ILE A 861 2.22 -3.82 -41.52
C ILE A 861 3.74 -3.99 -41.49
N ILE A 862 4.45 -2.90 -41.15
CA ILE A 862 5.91 -2.88 -41.06
C ILE A 862 6.36 -3.87 -39.99
N TYR A 863 5.72 -3.89 -38.81
CA TYR A 863 6.03 -4.83 -37.74
C TYR A 863 5.97 -6.27 -38.24
N PHE A 864 4.84 -6.64 -38.85
CA PHE A 864 4.60 -8.01 -39.28
C PHE A 864 5.62 -8.48 -40.32
N PHE A 865 5.98 -7.64 -41.29
CA PHE A 865 6.98 -8.01 -42.28
C PHE A 865 8.42 -7.98 -41.77
N THR A 866 8.70 -7.25 -40.70
CA THR A 866 10.04 -7.14 -40.10
C THR A 866 10.28 -8.14 -38.97
N ASN A 867 9.23 -8.68 -38.35
CA ASN A 867 9.27 -9.63 -37.23
C ASN A 867 8.66 -10.98 -37.60
N ASP A 868 9.20 -11.65 -38.61
CA ASP A 868 8.85 -13.04 -38.97
C ASP A 868 7.35 -13.35 -39.14
N GLN A 869 6.55 -12.37 -39.61
CA GLN A 869 5.10 -12.51 -39.79
C GLN A 869 4.38 -12.79 -38.45
N THR A 870 4.82 -12.13 -37.39
CA THR A 870 4.17 -12.07 -36.08
C THR A 870 3.50 -10.71 -35.89
N LEU A 871 2.38 -10.70 -35.16
CA LEU A 871 1.76 -9.45 -34.74
C LEU A 871 2.49 -8.89 -33.52
N PRO A 872 2.52 -7.57 -33.30
CA PRO A 872 3.03 -7.02 -32.05
C PRO A 872 2.16 -7.48 -30.87
N PRO A 873 2.68 -7.50 -29.63
CA PRO A 873 1.88 -7.79 -28.44
C PRO A 873 0.61 -6.92 -28.38
N PHE A 874 -0.51 -7.51 -27.97
CA PHE A 874 -1.77 -6.78 -27.81
C PHE A 874 -1.63 -5.70 -26.75
N GLY A 875 -2.29 -4.56 -26.95
CA GLY A 875 -2.16 -3.40 -26.09
C GLY A 875 -0.88 -2.58 -26.30
N LEU A 876 0.24 -3.15 -26.77
CA LEU A 876 1.54 -2.45 -26.80
C LEU A 876 1.97 -2.01 -25.38
N ASP A 877 2.91 -1.07 -25.24
CA ASP A 877 3.29 -0.53 -23.92
C ASP A 877 2.37 0.63 -23.51
N LEU A 878 1.11 0.30 -23.20
CA LEU A 878 0.10 1.28 -22.79
C LEU A 878 0.45 1.93 -21.45
N LYS A 879 1.01 1.15 -20.52
CA LYS A 879 1.39 1.66 -19.20
C LYS A 879 2.41 2.79 -19.31
N MET A 880 3.45 2.61 -20.12
CA MET A 880 4.46 3.65 -20.36
C MET A 880 3.84 4.87 -21.06
N GLN A 881 3.08 4.66 -22.14
CA GLN A 881 2.51 5.77 -22.90
C GLN A 881 1.62 6.65 -22.03
N TRP A 882 0.68 6.06 -21.29
CA TRP A 882 -0.29 6.84 -20.53
C TRP A 882 0.32 7.54 -19.31
N LEU A 883 1.16 6.85 -18.53
CA LEU A 883 1.76 7.46 -17.34
C LEU A 883 2.83 8.50 -17.69
N THR A 884 3.55 8.35 -18.82
CA THR A 884 4.42 9.41 -19.33
C THR A 884 3.62 10.60 -19.88
N THR A 885 2.49 10.39 -20.57
CA THR A 885 1.61 11.51 -20.97
C THR A 885 1.11 12.30 -19.78
N VAL A 886 0.74 11.62 -18.69
CA VAL A 886 0.32 12.28 -17.45
C VAL A 886 1.45 13.13 -16.86
N TYR A 887 2.66 12.56 -16.73
CA TYR A 887 3.81 13.29 -16.23
C TYR A 887 4.19 14.49 -17.12
N ASP A 888 4.34 14.27 -18.43
CA ASP A 888 4.80 15.28 -19.37
C ASP A 888 3.86 16.49 -19.44
N ASP A 889 2.54 16.28 -19.44
CA ASP A 889 1.56 17.35 -19.52
C ASP A 889 1.50 18.17 -18.21
N LEU A 890 1.57 17.51 -17.04
CA LEU A 890 1.64 18.21 -15.75
C LEU A 890 2.96 18.94 -15.55
N HIS A 891 4.09 18.32 -15.93
CA HIS A 891 5.39 18.95 -15.90
C HIS A 891 5.42 20.17 -16.84
N SER A 892 4.81 20.07 -18.02
CA SER A 892 4.72 21.20 -18.95
C SER A 892 3.92 22.35 -18.33
N LEU A 893 2.80 22.05 -17.67
CA LEU A 893 1.98 23.06 -16.98
C LEU A 893 2.80 23.82 -15.92
N ILE A 894 3.57 23.10 -15.08
CA ILE A 894 4.34 23.76 -14.02
C ILE A 894 5.57 24.51 -14.57
N ASP A 895 6.23 24.03 -15.63
CA ASP A 895 7.32 24.74 -16.30
C ASP A 895 6.81 26.06 -16.93
N GLU A 896 5.63 26.04 -17.54
CA GLU A 896 4.98 27.26 -18.05
C GLU A 896 4.76 28.32 -16.95
N TYR A 897 4.52 27.88 -15.71
CA TYR A 897 4.41 28.76 -14.55
C TYR A 897 5.75 29.15 -13.90
N GLY A 898 6.87 28.59 -14.35
CA GLY A 898 8.20 28.77 -13.77
C GLY A 898 8.35 28.08 -12.42
N LEU A 899 7.70 26.93 -12.24
CA LEU A 899 7.71 26.14 -11.01
C LEU A 899 8.64 24.92 -11.06
N ASP A 900 9.21 24.61 -12.23
CA ASP A 900 10.34 23.68 -12.39
C ASP A 900 11.61 24.33 -11.82
N ASN A 901 12.00 23.92 -10.62
CA ASN A 901 13.08 24.53 -9.83
C ASN A 901 14.21 23.53 -9.59
N GLU A 902 15.33 23.98 -9.02
CA GLU A 902 16.39 23.04 -8.62
C GLU A 902 15.89 22.14 -7.48
N GLY A 903 15.91 20.82 -7.71
CA GLY A 903 15.50 19.83 -6.73
C GLY A 903 14.46 18.88 -7.31
N GLN A 904 13.70 18.23 -6.44
CA GLN A 904 12.53 17.47 -6.85
C GLN A 904 11.28 18.32 -6.67
N GLU A 905 10.36 18.28 -7.63
CA GLU A 905 9.03 18.87 -7.48
C GLU A 905 8.17 18.02 -6.55
N ILE A 906 7.40 18.69 -5.70
CA ILE A 906 6.51 18.05 -4.75
C ILE A 906 5.07 18.40 -5.12
N TYR A 907 4.27 17.39 -5.43
CA TYR A 907 2.86 17.56 -5.79
C TYR A 907 1.95 17.13 -4.64
N ILE A 908 1.01 18.00 -4.27
CA ILE A 908 -0.07 17.67 -3.35
C ILE A 908 -1.39 17.84 -4.09
N PHE A 909 -2.03 16.73 -4.41
CA PHE A 909 -3.35 16.71 -5.04
C PHE A 909 -4.43 16.76 -3.96
N VAL A 910 -5.48 17.56 -4.16
CA VAL A 910 -6.63 17.61 -3.24
C VAL A 910 -7.91 17.45 -4.05
N SER A 911 -8.47 16.25 -4.03
CA SER A 911 -9.63 15.87 -4.84
C SER A 911 -10.07 14.42 -4.50
N PRO A 912 -11.36 14.07 -4.68
CA PRO A 912 -11.83 12.70 -4.53
C PRO A 912 -11.11 11.79 -5.51
N ARG A 913 -10.55 10.71 -4.98
CA ARG A 913 -9.78 9.77 -5.80
C ARG A 913 -10.63 8.97 -6.78
N ASP A 914 -11.93 8.82 -6.50
CA ASP A 914 -12.79 7.93 -7.25
C ASP A 914 -13.54 8.67 -8.36
N THR A 915 -14.05 9.87 -8.12
CA THR A 915 -14.91 10.57 -9.09
C THR A 915 -14.19 11.63 -9.93
N ASP A 916 -13.05 12.15 -9.47
CA ASP A 916 -12.37 13.32 -10.04
C ASP A 916 -10.87 13.02 -10.33
N ILE A 917 -9.90 13.52 -9.55
CA ILE A 917 -8.48 13.22 -9.79
C ILE A 917 -8.15 11.81 -9.29
N ARG A 918 -8.04 10.85 -10.23
CA ARG A 918 -7.81 9.44 -9.90
C ARG A 918 -6.52 9.17 -9.12
N ASP A 919 -6.58 8.25 -8.14
CA ASP A 919 -5.49 7.85 -7.24
C ASP A 919 -4.14 7.54 -7.94
N SER A 920 -4.20 6.95 -9.13
CA SER A 920 -3.05 6.61 -9.96
C SER A 920 -2.19 7.81 -10.35
N ILE A 921 -2.67 9.05 -10.19
CA ILE A 921 -1.87 10.26 -10.38
C ILE A 921 -0.61 10.24 -9.51
N GLY A 922 -0.70 9.75 -8.28
CA GLY A 922 0.45 9.64 -7.38
C GLY A 922 1.57 8.77 -7.95
N ARG A 923 1.19 7.74 -8.73
CA ARG A 923 2.13 6.83 -9.37
C ARG A 923 2.81 7.44 -10.60
N ALA A 924 2.10 8.26 -11.37
CA ALA A 924 2.66 8.97 -12.51
C ALA A 924 3.68 10.03 -12.08
N MET A 925 3.41 10.69 -10.94
CA MET A 925 4.15 11.84 -10.43
C MET A 925 5.19 11.49 -9.35
N THR A 926 5.52 10.21 -9.17
CA THR A 926 6.54 9.76 -8.22
C THR A 926 7.66 9.00 -8.91
N GLY A 927 8.89 9.48 -8.74
CA GLY A 927 10.11 8.98 -9.38
C GLY A 927 11.31 9.87 -9.05
N ASN A 928 12.41 9.80 -9.81
CA ASN A 928 13.61 10.55 -9.45
C ASN A 928 13.47 12.07 -9.58
N ASN A 929 12.59 12.57 -10.43
CA ASN A 929 12.41 14.03 -10.61
C ASN A 929 11.34 14.62 -9.66
N SER A 930 10.42 13.81 -9.14
CA SER A 930 9.32 14.32 -8.31
C SER A 930 8.71 13.28 -7.39
N TYR A 931 7.91 13.72 -6.43
CA TYR A 931 7.04 12.84 -5.64
C TYR A 931 5.70 13.50 -5.32
N ALA A 932 4.70 12.68 -5.05
CA ALA A 932 3.33 13.13 -4.90
C ALA A 932 2.58 12.48 -3.74
N GLY A 933 1.65 13.24 -3.16
CA GLY A 933 0.59 12.76 -2.28
C GLY A 933 -0.78 13.24 -2.73
N LEU A 934 -1.83 12.53 -2.35
CA LEU A 934 -3.23 12.86 -2.64
C LEU A 934 -4.05 12.92 -1.36
N ILE A 935 -4.86 13.96 -1.17
CA ILE A 935 -5.94 14.00 -0.18
C ILE A 935 -7.20 13.45 -0.86
N PRO A 936 -7.60 12.18 -0.62
CA PRO A 936 -8.38 11.39 -1.58
C PRO A 936 -9.90 11.42 -1.36
N VAL A 937 -10.40 12.25 -0.44
CA VAL A 937 -11.74 12.09 0.16
C VAL A 937 -12.82 12.94 -0.50
N GLU A 938 -14.08 12.54 -0.30
CA GLU A 938 -15.21 13.03 -1.09
C GLU A 938 -15.75 14.42 -0.69
N THR A 939 -15.43 14.96 0.49
CA THR A 939 -15.96 16.27 0.93
C THR A 939 -14.87 17.25 1.34
N THR A 940 -15.18 18.55 1.31
CA THR A 940 -14.29 19.61 1.79
C THR A 940 -14.03 19.49 3.29
N ALA A 941 -15.05 19.14 4.08
CA ALA A 941 -14.97 18.85 5.50
C ALA A 941 -13.97 17.72 5.83
N PHE A 942 -14.08 16.57 5.14
CA PHE A 942 -13.16 15.45 5.37
C PHE A 942 -11.74 15.80 4.90
N SER A 943 -11.60 16.49 3.75
CA SER A 943 -10.30 16.96 3.27
C SER A 943 -9.62 17.88 4.29
N SER A 944 -10.38 18.78 4.91
CA SER A 944 -9.89 19.68 5.96
C SER A 944 -9.39 18.90 7.18
N ALA A 945 -10.14 17.91 7.68
CA ALA A 945 -9.72 17.09 8.82
C ALA A 945 -8.36 16.40 8.57
N ILE A 946 -8.15 15.83 7.39
CA ILE A 946 -6.88 15.19 7.01
C ILE A 946 -5.75 16.22 6.91
N ILE A 947 -5.97 17.32 6.18
CA ILE A 947 -4.96 18.37 5.98
C ILE A 947 -4.54 19.00 7.31
N VAL A 948 -5.50 19.32 8.18
CA VAL A 948 -5.23 19.89 9.50
C VAL A 948 -4.43 18.91 10.35
N ARG A 949 -4.74 17.61 10.29
CA ARG A 949 -3.95 16.58 10.96
C ARG A 949 -2.51 16.52 10.44
N ASN A 950 -2.29 16.64 9.13
CA ASN A 950 -0.95 16.64 8.53
C ASN A 950 -0.12 17.84 8.99
N ILE A 951 -0.65 19.06 8.88
CA ILE A 951 0.12 20.28 9.22
C ILE A 951 0.33 20.45 10.74
N LEU A 952 -0.53 19.86 11.58
CA LEU A 952 -0.39 19.84 13.03
C LEU A 952 0.28 18.57 13.55
N TYR A 953 0.67 17.62 12.69
CA TYR A 953 1.31 16.37 13.10
C TYR A 953 2.47 16.56 14.10
N PRO A 954 3.37 17.56 13.95
CA PRO A 954 4.45 17.79 14.92
C PRO A 954 3.98 18.08 16.35
N ALA A 955 2.72 18.51 16.54
CA ALA A 955 2.09 18.71 17.83
C ALA A 955 1.17 17.53 18.21
N LEU A 956 0.28 17.09 17.31
CA LEU A 956 -0.72 16.06 17.59
C LEU A 956 -0.09 14.70 17.96
N ILE A 957 1.07 14.37 17.42
CA ILE A 957 1.75 13.12 17.77
C ILE A 957 2.12 13.03 19.26
N TYR A 958 2.21 14.15 19.99
CA TYR A 958 2.43 14.13 21.45
C TYR A 958 1.16 13.84 22.27
N ALA A 959 -0.02 13.88 21.65
CA ALA A 959 -1.26 13.38 22.23
C ALA A 959 -1.36 11.84 22.11
N ASN A 960 -0.72 11.25 21.11
CA ASN A 960 -0.72 9.80 20.88
C ASN A 960 -0.03 9.05 22.04
N PRO A 961 -0.74 8.18 22.79
CA PRO A 961 -0.17 7.41 23.88
C PRO A 961 0.95 6.45 23.43
N GLY A 962 0.91 6.00 22.18
CA GLY A 962 1.86 5.08 21.55
C GLY A 962 2.85 5.72 20.58
N LYS A 963 3.11 7.04 20.67
CA LYS A 963 4.10 7.73 19.80
C LYS A 963 5.53 7.16 19.80
N ASP A 964 5.89 6.41 20.85
CA ASP A 964 7.19 5.73 20.99
C ASP A 964 7.10 4.22 20.71
N VAL A 965 5.95 3.75 20.22
CA VAL A 965 5.69 2.35 19.88
C VAL A 965 5.51 2.23 18.37
N THR A 966 6.23 1.29 17.76
CA THR A 966 6.08 0.90 16.36
C THR A 966 5.41 -0.47 16.31
N THR A 967 4.62 -0.73 15.27
CA THR A 967 3.90 -2.01 15.16
C THR A 967 3.90 -2.53 13.74
N SER A 968 3.52 -3.79 13.56
CA SER A 968 3.42 -4.43 12.26
C SER A 968 2.38 -5.52 12.28
N GLN A 969 1.88 -5.85 11.10
CA GLN A 969 1.21 -7.10 10.84
C GLN A 969 1.85 -7.81 9.65
N HIS A 970 2.79 -8.70 9.96
CA HIS A 970 3.53 -9.48 8.99
C HIS A 970 2.90 -10.85 8.80
N MET A 971 1.94 -10.98 7.89
CA MET A 971 1.28 -12.26 7.62
C MET A 971 2.04 -13.07 6.58
N ASN A 972 2.30 -12.46 5.41
CA ASN A 972 2.98 -13.11 4.30
C ASN A 972 4.28 -12.38 4.00
N TYR A 973 5.42 -13.02 4.24
CA TYR A 973 6.71 -12.35 4.13
C TYR A 973 7.84 -13.31 3.76
N PHE A 974 8.92 -12.72 3.23
CA PHE A 974 10.16 -13.41 2.91
C PHE A 974 11.30 -12.95 3.80
N THR A 975 12.25 -13.86 4.02
CA THR A 975 13.37 -13.65 4.94
C THR A 975 14.62 -14.45 4.51
N GLY A 976 15.26 -13.98 3.44
CA GLY A 976 16.56 -14.51 2.98
C GLY A 976 16.52 -15.56 1.89
N GLN A 977 15.34 -16.00 1.44
CA GLN A 977 15.20 -17.13 0.53
C GLN A 977 15.37 -16.78 -0.95
N TYR A 978 15.19 -15.51 -1.33
CA TYR A 978 15.19 -15.09 -2.74
C TYR A 978 15.97 -13.79 -2.95
N ASP A 979 16.74 -13.77 -4.03
CA ASP A 979 17.41 -12.57 -4.53
C ASP A 979 16.59 -11.92 -5.65
N HIS A 980 16.53 -10.60 -5.63
CA HIS A 980 15.97 -9.77 -6.68
C HIS A 980 17.06 -8.92 -7.34
N THR A 981 17.09 -8.84 -8.67
CA THR A 981 18.03 -7.97 -9.39
C THR A 981 17.35 -6.65 -9.74
N GLY A 982 17.79 -5.58 -9.08
CA GLY A 982 17.30 -4.22 -9.33
C GLY A 982 17.62 -3.72 -10.73
N ASN A 983 16.96 -2.64 -11.14
CA ASN A 983 17.22 -1.94 -12.41
C ASN A 983 18.65 -1.38 -12.51
N ASP A 984 19.33 -1.23 -11.37
CA ASP A 984 20.75 -0.88 -11.26
C ASP A 984 21.72 -2.06 -11.52
N GLY A 985 21.19 -3.27 -11.69
CA GLY A 985 21.95 -4.51 -11.88
C GLY A 985 22.51 -5.11 -10.60
N VAL A 986 22.16 -4.59 -9.42
CA VAL A 986 22.58 -5.11 -8.12
C VAL A 986 21.57 -6.17 -7.65
N ARG A 987 22.08 -7.22 -6.99
CA ARG A 987 21.24 -8.23 -6.33
C ARG A 987 20.95 -7.83 -4.90
N TYR A 988 19.68 -7.91 -4.52
CA TYR A 988 19.15 -7.59 -3.21
C TYR A 988 18.42 -8.79 -2.64
N THR A 989 18.61 -9.05 -1.36
CA THR A 989 17.92 -10.12 -0.63
C THR A 989 16.96 -9.49 0.36
N THR A 990 15.72 -9.98 0.42
CA THR A 990 14.67 -9.42 1.28
C THR A 990 14.65 -10.11 2.65
N TYR A 991 14.77 -9.32 3.73
CA TYR A 991 14.67 -9.77 5.12
C TYR A 991 13.55 -9.04 5.87
N ALA A 992 12.37 -8.94 5.25
CA ALA A 992 11.34 -7.98 5.60
C ALA A 992 11.05 -7.83 7.11
N PRO A 993 10.64 -8.88 7.85
CA PRO A 993 10.34 -8.72 9.28
C PRO A 993 11.57 -8.34 10.12
N ARG A 994 12.78 -8.79 9.73
CA ARG A 994 14.03 -8.51 10.46
C ARG A 994 14.53 -7.09 10.22
N ASP A 995 14.50 -6.65 8.95
CA ASP A 995 14.85 -5.28 8.55
C ASP A 995 13.87 -4.27 9.18
N ASN A 996 12.60 -4.64 9.27
CA ASN A 996 11.58 -3.83 9.92
C ASN A 996 11.80 -3.78 11.43
N LYS A 997 12.05 -4.89 12.12
CA LYS A 997 12.44 -4.89 13.55
C LYS A 997 13.56 -3.90 13.82
N ASN A 998 14.62 -3.93 13.01
CA ASN A 998 15.75 -3.01 13.16
C ASN A 998 15.33 -1.53 13.01
N SER A 999 14.54 -1.21 11.98
CA SER A 999 14.04 0.15 11.75
C SER A 999 13.07 0.61 12.87
N PHE A 1000 12.23 -0.30 13.32
CA PHE A 1000 11.17 -0.09 14.31
C PHE A 1000 11.66 0.05 15.74
N SER A 1001 12.79 -0.58 16.06
CA SER A 1001 13.45 -0.48 17.37
C SER A 1001 14.46 0.68 17.43
N SER A 1002 14.73 1.34 16.29
CA SER A 1002 15.66 2.45 16.20
C SER A 1002 15.28 3.61 17.14
N PHE A 1003 16.30 4.27 17.70
CA PHE A 1003 16.15 5.34 18.69
C PHE A 1003 15.37 4.93 19.94
N ASN A 1004 15.49 3.66 20.36
CA ASN A 1004 14.89 3.13 21.59
C ASN A 1004 13.34 3.16 21.57
N ARG A 1005 12.75 3.07 20.37
CA ARG A 1005 11.32 2.81 20.22
C ARG A 1005 11.04 1.37 20.62
N PHE A 1006 9.84 1.13 21.14
CA PHE A 1006 9.40 -0.22 21.45
C PHE A 1006 8.69 -0.82 20.24
N TYR A 1007 9.20 -1.92 19.70
CA TYR A 1007 8.55 -2.64 18.60
C TYR A 1007 7.64 -3.74 19.14
N GLU A 1008 6.34 -3.63 18.83
CA GLU A 1008 5.32 -4.61 19.19
C GLU A 1008 4.55 -5.02 17.93
N GLY A 1009 4.99 -6.07 17.26
CA GLY A 1009 4.27 -6.64 16.11
C GLY A 1009 3.15 -7.59 16.53
N HIS A 1010 2.20 -7.83 15.63
CA HIS A 1010 1.04 -8.71 15.86
C HIS A 1010 0.76 -9.58 14.64
N CYS A 1011 0.22 -10.77 14.87
CA CYS A 1011 -0.37 -11.63 13.84
C CYS A 1011 -1.86 -11.91 14.11
N MET A 1012 -2.33 -11.66 15.34
CA MET A 1012 -3.71 -11.83 15.77
C MET A 1012 -4.51 -10.53 15.65
N TRP A 1013 -5.74 -10.63 15.15
CA TRP A 1013 -6.63 -9.48 15.00
C TRP A 1013 -6.93 -8.76 16.32
N GLU A 1014 -7.26 -9.48 17.40
CA GLU A 1014 -7.64 -8.87 18.68
C GLU A 1014 -6.49 -8.02 19.27
N ASN A 1015 -5.26 -8.52 19.19
CA ASN A 1015 -4.07 -7.85 19.70
C ASN A 1015 -3.70 -6.64 18.83
N PHE A 1016 -3.76 -6.80 17.51
CA PHE A 1016 -3.54 -5.71 16.57
C PHE A 1016 -4.56 -4.57 16.76
N LEU A 1017 -5.84 -4.91 16.89
CA LEU A 1017 -6.91 -3.96 17.17
C LEU A 1017 -6.69 -3.21 18.48
N GLU A 1018 -6.28 -3.91 19.55
CA GLU A 1018 -5.95 -3.28 20.83
C GLU A 1018 -4.79 -2.28 20.69
N ARG A 1019 -3.72 -2.66 19.98
CA ARG A 1019 -2.56 -1.80 19.73
C ARG A 1019 -2.95 -0.54 18.95
N TYR A 1020 -3.75 -0.69 17.90
CA TYR A 1020 -4.22 0.41 17.07
C TYR A 1020 -5.09 1.39 17.86
N ASN A 1021 -6.10 0.90 18.59
CA ASN A 1021 -6.98 1.76 19.39
C ASN A 1021 -6.25 2.41 20.59
N LYS A 1022 -5.13 1.85 21.04
CA LYS A 1022 -4.24 2.47 22.05
C LYS A 1022 -3.31 3.53 21.44
N GLY A 1023 -3.14 3.50 20.13
CA GLY A 1023 -2.21 4.31 19.35
C GLY A 1023 -0.86 3.62 19.12
N ALA A 1024 -0.30 3.86 17.93
CA ALA A 1024 1.08 3.58 17.57
C ALA A 1024 1.66 4.76 16.75
N LEU A 1025 2.98 4.84 16.63
CA LEU A 1025 3.66 5.83 15.80
C LEU A 1025 3.42 5.56 14.31
N ILE A 1026 3.72 4.34 13.92
CA ILE A 1026 3.71 3.87 12.55
C ILE A 1026 3.51 2.36 12.54
N SER A 1027 2.77 1.89 11.56
CA SER A 1027 2.57 0.47 11.28
C SER A 1027 2.94 0.11 9.85
N ILE A 1028 3.36 -1.15 9.68
CA ILE A 1028 3.41 -1.79 8.37
C ILE A 1028 2.56 -3.06 8.34
N TYR A 1029 1.65 -3.13 7.38
CA TYR A 1029 0.98 -4.37 7.00
C TYR A 1029 1.71 -5.02 5.83
N SER A 1030 1.97 -6.32 5.93
CA SER A 1030 2.48 -7.14 4.83
C SER A 1030 1.68 -8.44 4.76
N GLY A 1031 0.90 -8.58 3.68
CA GLY A 1031 -0.01 -9.70 3.50
C GLY A 1031 -0.33 -9.93 2.03
N HIS A 1032 -0.90 -11.10 1.74
CA HIS A 1032 -1.29 -11.47 0.39
C HIS A 1032 -2.70 -12.08 0.40
N GLY A 1033 -3.34 -12.11 -0.77
CA GLY A 1033 -4.60 -12.82 -0.96
C GLY A 1033 -5.85 -12.12 -0.43
N THR A 1034 -5.80 -10.91 0.13
CA THR A 1034 -7.02 -10.25 0.65
C THR A 1034 -7.85 -9.54 -0.44
N GLY A 1035 -7.29 -9.31 -1.63
CA GLY A 1035 -8.00 -8.66 -2.75
C GLY A 1035 -8.49 -7.24 -2.48
N GLY A 1036 -8.00 -6.59 -1.42
CA GLY A 1036 -8.51 -5.30 -0.94
C GLY A 1036 -9.77 -5.36 -0.08
N SER A 1037 -10.26 -6.56 0.25
CA SER A 1037 -11.46 -6.76 1.06
C SER A 1037 -11.25 -6.51 2.56
N GLY A 1038 -10.01 -6.66 3.05
CA GLY A 1038 -9.74 -6.56 4.48
C GLY A 1038 -8.29 -6.81 4.88
N ILE A 1039 -8.12 -7.04 6.19
CA ILE A 1039 -6.87 -7.36 6.88
C ILE A 1039 -6.80 -8.87 7.10
N SER A 1040 -5.71 -9.53 6.70
CA SER A 1040 -5.48 -10.93 7.08
C SER A 1040 -4.86 -11.04 8.46
N SER A 1041 -5.20 -12.10 9.19
CA SER A 1041 -4.71 -12.40 10.54
C SER A 1041 -4.63 -13.92 10.77
N GLN A 1042 -3.95 -14.34 11.82
CA GLN A 1042 -4.00 -15.72 12.31
C GLN A 1042 -5.31 -15.91 13.09
N TYR A 1043 -5.98 -17.06 12.91
CA TYR A 1043 -7.06 -17.46 13.82
C TYR A 1043 -6.47 -17.77 15.19
N LYS A 1044 -7.01 -17.13 16.23
CA LYS A 1044 -6.72 -17.46 17.63
C LYS A 1044 -7.21 -18.86 17.98
N ASN A 1045 -8.43 -19.20 17.57
CA ASN A 1045 -8.95 -20.57 17.63
C ASN A 1045 -9.93 -20.76 16.46
N MET A 1046 -9.56 -21.67 15.55
CA MET A 1046 -10.28 -21.88 14.31
C MET A 1046 -11.70 -22.41 14.55
N LYS A 1047 -11.88 -23.40 15.43
CA LYS A 1047 -13.19 -23.96 15.76
C LYS A 1047 -14.14 -22.93 16.40
N GLU A 1048 -13.63 -21.97 17.17
CA GLU A 1048 -14.45 -20.93 17.79
C GLU A 1048 -14.82 -19.82 16.81
N GLN A 1049 -13.86 -19.39 15.98
CA GLN A 1049 -14.01 -18.23 15.09
C GLN A 1049 -14.59 -18.60 13.73
N PHE A 1050 -14.11 -19.69 13.12
CA PHE A 1050 -14.56 -20.18 11.83
C PHE A 1050 -14.80 -21.71 11.83
N PRO A 1051 -15.93 -22.18 12.40
CA PRO A 1051 -16.23 -23.61 12.54
C PRO A 1051 -16.37 -24.38 11.22
N LEU A 1052 -16.38 -23.72 10.07
CA LEU A 1052 -16.46 -24.35 8.76
C LEU A 1052 -15.09 -24.75 8.19
N ALA A 1053 -14.00 -24.19 8.72
CA ALA A 1053 -12.66 -24.50 8.27
C ALA A 1053 -12.30 -25.98 8.48
N GLU A 1054 -11.45 -26.49 7.58
CA GLU A 1054 -11.01 -27.86 7.51
C GLU A 1054 -9.47 -27.93 7.60
N PRO A 1055 -8.87 -27.73 8.78
CA PRO A 1055 -7.43 -27.70 8.93
C PRO A 1055 -6.81 -29.04 8.54
N TYR A 1056 -5.57 -28.99 8.05
CA TYR A 1056 -4.79 -30.16 7.65
C TYR A 1056 -4.61 -31.15 8.82
N HIS A 1057 -4.38 -30.63 10.03
CA HIS A 1057 -4.29 -31.44 11.24
C HIS A 1057 -5.50 -31.24 12.15
N GLU A 1058 -6.26 -32.32 12.44
CA GLU A 1058 -7.45 -32.26 13.33
C GLU A 1058 -7.10 -31.71 14.74
N SER A 1059 -5.88 -31.94 15.21
CA SER A 1059 -5.39 -31.43 16.50
C SER A 1059 -5.27 -29.90 16.57
N LEU A 1060 -5.18 -29.22 15.42
CA LEU A 1060 -5.05 -27.76 15.32
C LEU A 1060 -6.40 -27.05 15.18
N TYR A 1061 -7.49 -27.78 14.94
CA TYR A 1061 -8.83 -27.20 14.79
C TYR A 1061 -9.33 -26.51 16.07
N ASP A 1062 -9.15 -27.15 17.23
CA ASP A 1062 -9.50 -26.62 18.56
C ASP A 1062 -8.24 -26.21 19.34
N PHE A 1063 -7.32 -25.53 18.65
CA PHE A 1063 -6.06 -25.06 19.20
C PHE A 1063 -6.11 -23.55 19.46
N GLU A 1064 -5.63 -23.14 20.64
CA GLU A 1064 -5.46 -21.73 20.99
C GLU A 1064 -4.06 -21.28 20.58
N TRP A 1065 -3.98 -20.52 19.49
CA TRP A 1065 -2.76 -19.89 19.01
C TRP A 1065 -2.42 -18.62 19.81
N TRP A 1066 -1.12 -18.31 19.85
CA TRP A 1066 -0.59 -17.12 20.50
C TRP A 1066 -0.41 -15.99 19.49
N ASP A 1067 -0.40 -14.76 19.98
CA ASP A 1067 0.01 -13.62 19.15
C ASP A 1067 1.54 -13.57 19.04
N SER A 1068 2.06 -12.98 17.96
CA SER A 1068 3.51 -12.89 17.71
C SER A 1068 3.85 -11.70 16.82
N TRP A 1069 5.12 -11.30 16.83
CA TRP A 1069 5.59 -10.13 16.07
C TRP A 1069 5.48 -10.29 14.54
N ALA A 1070 5.32 -11.53 14.07
CA ALA A 1070 5.02 -11.89 12.69
C ALA A 1070 4.33 -13.26 12.65
N GLY A 1071 3.65 -13.57 11.54
CA GLY A 1071 2.86 -14.77 11.31
C GLY A 1071 3.65 -16.07 11.37
N TYR A 1072 2.95 -17.18 11.58
CA TYR A 1072 3.53 -18.52 11.73
C TYR A 1072 3.76 -19.16 10.36
N SER A 1073 5.01 -19.56 10.08
CA SER A 1073 5.36 -20.26 8.84
C SER A 1073 4.70 -21.64 8.80
N GLY A 1074 3.70 -21.82 7.93
CA GLY A 1074 3.04 -23.12 7.73
C GLY A 1074 2.38 -23.67 8.99
N TYR A 1075 1.64 -22.83 9.74
CA TYR A 1075 1.11 -23.17 11.06
C TYR A 1075 0.29 -24.47 11.08
N ASP A 1076 -0.42 -24.74 9.98
CA ASP A 1076 -1.21 -25.93 9.72
C ASP A 1076 -0.75 -26.65 8.43
N GLU A 1077 0.54 -26.56 8.11
CA GLU A 1077 1.16 -27.38 7.06
C GLU A 1077 1.69 -28.71 7.62
N ARG A 1078 2.34 -29.53 6.79
CA ARG A 1078 2.94 -30.81 7.18
C ARG A 1078 3.86 -30.70 8.41
N GLN A 1079 4.61 -29.60 8.54
CA GLN A 1079 5.44 -29.33 9.71
C GLN A 1079 5.08 -27.94 10.23
N THR A 1080 4.55 -27.88 11.45
CA THR A 1080 4.27 -26.61 12.11
C THR A 1080 5.58 -25.95 12.53
N LYS A 1081 5.75 -24.67 12.18
CA LYS A 1081 6.88 -23.85 12.61
C LYS A 1081 6.41 -22.62 13.35
N THR A 1082 7.33 -22.01 14.07
CA THR A 1082 7.10 -20.76 14.79
C THR A 1082 7.78 -19.60 14.08
N ILE A 1083 7.56 -18.39 14.56
CA ILE A 1083 8.29 -17.21 14.06
C ILE A 1083 9.81 -17.32 14.31
N ARG A 1084 10.21 -18.16 15.27
CA ARG A 1084 11.61 -18.40 15.63
C ARG A 1084 12.43 -18.99 14.47
N ASP A 1085 11.81 -19.86 13.69
CA ASP A 1085 12.42 -20.58 12.56
C ASP A 1085 12.87 -19.67 11.40
N GLN A 1086 12.53 -18.36 11.44
CA GLN A 1086 12.82 -17.38 10.39
C GLN A 1086 12.58 -17.94 8.99
N SER A 1087 11.47 -18.68 8.85
CA SER A 1087 11.05 -19.27 7.60
C SER A 1087 10.09 -18.33 6.89
N MET A 1088 10.03 -18.46 5.57
CA MET A 1088 9.02 -17.77 4.76
C MET A 1088 7.62 -18.11 5.30
N SER A 1089 6.79 -17.10 5.49
CA SER A 1089 5.39 -17.29 5.89
C SER A 1089 4.48 -17.00 4.72
N ILE A 1090 3.59 -17.94 4.40
CA ILE A 1090 2.59 -17.82 3.33
C ILE A 1090 1.26 -18.31 3.86
N TYR A 1091 0.37 -17.38 4.19
CA TYR A 1091 -1.03 -17.69 4.44
C TYR A 1091 -1.83 -17.65 3.13
N ASN A 1092 -2.86 -18.50 3.06
CA ASN A 1092 -3.70 -18.69 1.88
C ASN A 1092 -5.18 -18.46 2.19
N ALA A 1093 -5.97 -18.30 1.13
CA ALA A 1093 -7.42 -18.21 1.22
C ALA A 1093 -8.13 -19.58 1.33
N GLU A 1094 -7.35 -20.64 1.49
CA GLU A 1094 -7.77 -22.04 1.64
C GLU A 1094 -6.75 -22.78 2.50
N GLU A 1095 -7.14 -23.92 3.04
CA GLU A 1095 -6.28 -24.80 3.82
C GLU A 1095 -5.31 -25.61 2.92
N PRO A 1096 -4.09 -25.91 3.39
CA PRO A 1096 -3.49 -25.50 4.67
C PRO A 1096 -3.07 -24.03 4.71
N SER A 1097 -2.87 -23.51 5.92
CA SER A 1097 -2.47 -22.10 6.19
C SER A 1097 -3.55 -21.06 5.89
N LEU A 1098 -4.82 -21.42 6.07
CA LEU A 1098 -5.94 -20.49 5.95
C LEU A 1098 -5.77 -19.30 6.91
N TYR A 1099 -5.92 -18.06 6.42
CA TYR A 1099 -5.95 -16.88 7.29
C TYR A 1099 -7.37 -16.48 7.70
N ASP A 1100 -7.44 -15.71 8.78
CA ASP A 1100 -8.63 -14.99 9.24
C ASP A 1100 -8.75 -13.66 8.48
N LEU A 1101 -9.78 -13.50 7.65
CA LEU A 1101 -10.01 -12.30 6.87
C LEU A 1101 -10.97 -11.35 7.61
N ILE A 1102 -10.45 -10.22 8.06
CA ILE A 1102 -11.24 -9.17 8.70
C ILE A 1102 -11.64 -8.13 7.66
N HIS A 1103 -12.85 -8.27 7.11
CA HIS A 1103 -13.39 -7.35 6.11
C HIS A 1103 -13.44 -5.89 6.62
N PHE A 1104 -13.15 -4.90 5.76
CA PHE A 1104 -13.05 -3.48 6.15
C PHE A 1104 -14.31 -2.88 6.77
N LYS A 1105 -15.49 -3.43 6.48
CA LYS A 1105 -16.73 -3.13 7.23
C LYS A 1105 -16.54 -3.32 8.73
N TRP A 1106 -16.00 -4.47 9.15
CA TRP A 1106 -15.81 -4.77 10.57
C TRP A 1106 -14.63 -3.98 11.15
N VAL A 1107 -13.61 -3.68 10.34
CA VAL A 1107 -12.53 -2.76 10.70
C VAL A 1107 -13.08 -1.37 11.03
N ASP A 1108 -13.86 -0.77 10.13
CA ASP A 1108 -14.53 0.55 10.31
C ASP A 1108 -15.47 0.55 11.54
N GLN A 1109 -16.05 -0.60 11.88
CA GLN A 1109 -16.87 -0.70 13.10
C GLN A 1109 -16.04 -0.71 14.39
N LEU A 1110 -14.87 -1.33 14.36
CA LEU A 1110 -14.09 -1.68 15.55
C LEU A 1110 -12.95 -0.71 15.84
N PHE A 1111 -12.45 -0.03 14.82
CA PHE A 1111 -11.47 1.03 14.99
C PHE A 1111 -12.07 2.19 15.79
N GLU A 1112 -11.26 2.76 16.66
CA GLU A 1112 -11.55 3.99 17.39
C GLU A 1112 -10.69 5.12 16.81
N ASN A 1113 -10.11 5.99 17.65
CA ASN A 1113 -9.13 6.97 17.21
C ASN A 1113 -7.74 6.32 17.08
N LEU A 1114 -7.11 6.43 15.92
CA LEU A 1114 -5.76 5.95 15.63
C LEU A 1114 -4.67 6.99 15.93
N HIS A 1115 -5.04 8.12 16.52
CA HIS A 1115 -4.12 9.06 17.17
C HIS A 1115 -2.99 9.59 16.27
N SER A 1116 -3.29 9.96 15.03
CA SER A 1116 -2.29 10.42 14.06
C SER A 1116 -1.20 9.39 13.74
N GLU A 1117 -1.48 8.10 13.85
CA GLU A 1117 -0.60 7.04 13.36
C GLU A 1117 -0.32 7.20 11.85
N ILE A 1118 0.80 6.65 11.39
CA ILE A 1118 1.14 6.51 9.96
C ILE A 1118 1.00 5.04 9.57
N ASP A 1119 0.35 4.76 8.45
CA ASP A 1119 0.11 3.39 8.04
C ASP A 1119 0.68 3.07 6.64
N ILE A 1120 1.48 2.00 6.55
CA ILE A 1120 2.15 1.56 5.31
C ILE A 1120 1.70 0.14 4.96
N TRP A 1121 1.23 -0.04 3.73
CA TRP A 1121 0.74 -1.33 3.23
C TRP A 1121 1.63 -1.90 2.13
N SER A 1122 1.97 -3.17 2.30
CA SER A 1122 2.42 -4.10 1.26
C SER A 1122 1.31 -5.14 1.06
N SER A 1123 0.46 -4.89 0.06
CA SER A 1123 -0.69 -5.74 -0.26
C SER A 1123 -1.19 -5.47 -1.69
N CYS A 1124 -1.87 -6.46 -2.28
CA CYS A 1124 -2.55 -6.29 -3.55
C CYS A 1124 -3.80 -5.43 -3.39
N THR A 1125 -3.93 -4.44 -4.26
CA THR A 1125 -5.08 -3.57 -4.61
C THR A 1125 -5.72 -2.78 -3.47
N THR A 1126 -5.40 -3.10 -2.21
CA THR A 1126 -6.04 -2.58 -1.01
C THR A 1126 -6.07 -1.06 -0.95
N THR A 1127 -4.98 -0.43 -1.40
CA THR A 1127 -4.85 1.03 -1.46
C THR A 1127 -5.82 1.69 -2.45
N SER A 1128 -6.30 0.96 -3.47
CA SER A 1128 -7.33 1.45 -4.40
C SER A 1128 -8.76 1.16 -3.92
N HIS A 1129 -8.92 0.48 -2.77
CA HIS A 1129 -10.21 0.12 -2.19
C HIS A 1129 -10.40 0.77 -0.81
N PHE A 1130 -11.06 0.10 0.12
CA PHE A 1130 -11.60 0.68 1.34
C PHE A 1130 -10.55 1.11 2.36
N GLY A 1131 -9.40 0.42 2.41
CA GLY A 1131 -8.35 0.62 3.41
C GLY A 1131 -8.04 2.09 3.71
N PRO A 1132 -7.58 2.91 2.74
CA PRO A 1132 -7.23 4.30 3.00
C PRO A 1132 -8.33 5.13 3.63
N ILE A 1133 -9.57 5.01 3.13
CA ILE A 1133 -10.69 5.83 3.60
C ILE A 1133 -11.08 5.43 5.01
N VAL A 1134 -11.11 4.13 5.32
CA VAL A 1134 -11.33 3.64 6.70
C VAL A 1134 -10.27 4.21 7.64
N TYR A 1135 -8.99 4.03 7.33
CA TYR A 1135 -7.91 4.51 8.19
C TYR A 1135 -7.93 6.03 8.41
N LEU A 1136 -8.13 6.81 7.34
CA LEU A 1136 -8.19 8.27 7.41
C LEU A 1136 -9.42 8.74 8.22
N SER A 1137 -10.56 8.05 8.13
CA SER A 1137 -11.75 8.33 8.95
C SER A 1137 -11.51 8.11 10.44
N HIS A 1138 -10.62 7.18 10.79
CA HIS A 1138 -10.28 6.85 12.17
C HIS A 1138 -9.09 7.64 12.72
N GLY A 1139 -8.62 8.68 12.03
CA GLY A 1139 -7.62 9.60 12.58
C GLY A 1139 -6.15 9.23 12.32
N THR A 1140 -5.89 8.31 11.38
CA THR A 1140 -4.55 8.14 10.78
C THR A 1140 -4.10 9.47 10.13
N ALA A 1141 -2.84 9.85 10.31
CA ALA A 1141 -2.28 11.03 9.66
C ALA A 1141 -2.03 10.79 8.17
N LEU A 1142 -1.50 9.62 7.81
CA LEU A 1142 -1.12 9.30 6.43
C LEU A 1142 -1.25 7.80 6.17
N TYR A 1143 -1.75 7.44 4.98
CA TYR A 1143 -1.79 6.07 4.48
C TYR A 1143 -0.94 5.94 3.22
N ALA A 1144 -0.12 4.90 3.09
CA ALA A 1144 0.63 4.66 1.86
C ALA A 1144 0.64 3.18 1.46
N GLY A 1145 0.57 2.86 0.17
CA GLY A 1145 0.54 1.47 -0.28
C GLY A 1145 0.43 1.30 -1.79
N CYS A 1146 0.24 0.05 -2.23
CA CYS A 1146 0.13 -0.29 -3.64
C CYS A 1146 -1.32 -0.31 -4.14
N LEU A 1147 -1.63 0.41 -5.22
CA LEU A 1147 -2.91 0.36 -5.93
C LEU A 1147 -3.07 -0.88 -6.81
N GLY A 1148 -1.95 -1.47 -7.24
CA GLY A 1148 -1.87 -2.66 -8.09
C GLY A 1148 -1.52 -3.87 -7.26
N SER A 1149 -0.64 -4.73 -7.74
CA SER A 1149 -0.23 -5.91 -6.97
C SER A 1149 1.07 -5.61 -6.25
N GLY A 1150 1.03 -5.59 -4.92
CA GLY A 1150 2.21 -5.58 -4.06
C GLY A 1150 2.71 -7.02 -3.91
N TYR A 1151 3.60 -7.47 -4.81
CA TYR A 1151 4.20 -8.79 -4.65
C TYR A 1151 5.24 -8.72 -3.52
N THR A 1152 5.01 -9.49 -2.47
CA THR A 1152 5.68 -9.39 -1.17
C THR A 1152 7.20 -9.38 -1.29
N LEU A 1153 7.83 -10.11 -2.24
CA LEU A 1153 9.29 -10.03 -2.44
C LEU A 1153 9.85 -8.63 -2.71
N VAL A 1154 9.31 -7.95 -3.73
CA VAL A 1154 9.86 -6.66 -4.22
C VAL A 1154 9.22 -5.49 -3.50
N ASP A 1155 7.92 -5.59 -3.20
CA ASP A 1155 7.21 -4.53 -2.49
C ASP A 1155 7.65 -4.47 -1.02
N ASP A 1156 7.81 -5.60 -0.31
CA ASP A 1156 8.32 -5.57 1.06
C ASP A 1156 9.74 -5.00 1.13
N LEU A 1157 10.62 -5.37 0.19
CA LEU A 1157 11.98 -4.81 0.10
C LEU A 1157 11.94 -3.29 -0.07
N TYR A 1158 11.04 -2.80 -0.92
CA TYR A 1158 10.87 -1.37 -1.12
C TYR A 1158 10.33 -0.69 0.16
N LYS A 1159 9.37 -1.30 0.86
CA LYS A 1159 8.85 -0.80 2.13
C LYS A 1159 9.90 -0.81 3.24
N THR A 1160 10.76 -1.82 3.33
CA THR A 1160 11.82 -1.86 4.34
C THR A 1160 12.85 -0.74 4.12
N TRP A 1161 13.17 -0.43 2.86
CA TRP A 1161 14.02 0.72 2.53
C TRP A 1161 13.36 2.05 2.90
N ILE A 1162 12.06 2.21 2.63
CA ILE A 1162 11.29 3.38 3.04
C ILE A 1162 11.32 3.52 4.56
N LEU A 1163 11.03 2.45 5.30
CA LEU A 1163 11.02 2.45 6.77
C LEU A 1163 12.38 2.82 7.36
N ARG A 1164 13.46 2.28 6.83
CA ARG A 1164 14.83 2.68 7.20
C ARG A 1164 15.04 4.17 6.96
N ASP A 1165 14.66 4.67 5.80
CA ASP A 1165 14.92 6.05 5.42
C ASP A 1165 14.10 7.05 6.24
N VAL A 1166 12.86 6.73 6.63
CA VAL A 1166 12.04 7.60 7.48
C VAL A 1166 12.39 7.48 8.97
N LEU A 1167 12.61 6.28 9.51
CA LEU A 1167 12.81 6.08 10.95
C LEU A 1167 14.26 6.23 11.40
N ILE A 1168 15.23 5.89 10.55
CA ILE A 1168 16.67 5.96 10.85
C ILE A 1168 17.30 7.23 10.29
N LYS A 1169 16.93 7.66 9.08
CA LYS A 1169 17.53 8.84 8.42
C LYS A 1169 16.70 10.12 8.56
N GLY A 1170 15.42 10.03 8.91
CA GLY A 1170 14.53 11.19 9.10
C GLY A 1170 14.08 11.82 7.78
N TYR A 1171 14.06 11.07 6.68
CA TYR A 1171 13.50 11.55 5.41
C TYR A 1171 11.98 11.73 5.51
N THR A 1172 11.43 12.60 4.66
CA THR A 1172 9.97 12.64 4.46
C THR A 1172 9.52 11.33 3.80
N LEU A 1173 8.25 10.97 3.92
CA LEU A 1173 7.72 9.79 3.24
C LEU A 1173 7.86 9.89 1.72
N GLY A 1174 7.62 11.06 1.12
CA GLY A 1174 7.80 11.30 -0.31
C GLY A 1174 9.24 11.16 -0.77
N GLU A 1175 10.21 11.72 -0.02
CA GLU A 1175 11.64 11.55 -0.30
C GLU A 1175 12.06 10.07 -0.26
N ALA A 1176 11.53 9.31 0.71
CA ALA A 1176 11.83 7.89 0.88
C ALA A 1176 11.23 7.03 -0.25
N PHE A 1177 9.98 7.30 -0.65
CA PHE A 1177 9.36 6.62 -1.79
C PHE A 1177 10.16 6.92 -3.08
N SER A 1178 10.45 8.18 -3.35
CA SER A 1178 11.11 8.59 -4.60
C SER A 1178 12.49 7.96 -4.81
N GLN A 1179 13.37 8.01 -3.80
CA GLN A 1179 14.81 7.72 -3.96
C GLN A 1179 15.13 6.32 -4.48
N SER A 1180 14.41 5.30 -4.00
CA SER A 1180 14.66 3.90 -4.36
C SER A 1180 13.67 3.37 -5.40
N HIS A 1181 12.69 4.18 -5.80
CA HIS A 1181 11.62 3.73 -6.70
C HIS A 1181 12.13 3.17 -8.01
N TRP A 1182 13.04 3.88 -8.68
CA TRP A 1182 13.55 3.48 -9.99
C TRP A 1182 14.34 2.16 -9.95
N ILE A 1183 14.83 1.73 -8.78
CA ILE A 1183 15.58 0.48 -8.61
C ILE A 1183 14.64 -0.72 -8.70
N VAL A 1184 13.44 -0.60 -8.13
CA VAL A 1184 12.45 -1.69 -8.02
C VAL A 1184 11.28 -1.55 -8.99
N ASN A 1185 11.13 -0.40 -9.65
CA ASN A 1185 9.98 -0.05 -10.48
C ASN A 1185 10.31 0.87 -11.65
N ARG A 1186 9.33 1.03 -12.56
CA ARG A 1186 9.37 1.96 -13.69
C ARG A 1186 9.31 3.42 -13.22
N ASP A 1187 10.31 4.21 -13.53
CA ASP A 1187 10.29 5.66 -13.27
C ASP A 1187 9.83 6.42 -14.52
N PHE A 1188 8.59 6.94 -14.48
CA PHE A 1188 8.01 7.70 -15.58
C PHE A 1188 8.46 9.16 -15.60
N THR A 1189 9.00 9.66 -14.48
CA THR A 1189 9.41 11.05 -14.32
C THR A 1189 10.72 11.35 -15.08
N THR A 1190 11.56 10.34 -15.28
CA THR A 1190 12.81 10.46 -16.04
C THR A 1190 12.71 9.93 -17.47
N GLY A 1191 11.82 8.97 -17.71
CA GLY A 1191 11.74 8.24 -18.99
C GLY A 1191 13.03 7.48 -19.34
N ASP A 1192 13.95 7.30 -18.37
CA ASP A 1192 15.23 6.63 -18.60
C ASP A 1192 14.97 5.16 -18.96
N PRO A 1193 15.46 4.67 -20.12
CA PRO A 1193 15.26 3.29 -20.51
C PRO A 1193 15.74 2.25 -19.47
N SER A 1194 16.77 2.56 -18.68
CA SER A 1194 17.28 1.67 -17.63
C SER A 1194 16.29 1.50 -16.48
N SER A 1195 15.51 2.52 -16.14
CA SER A 1195 14.45 2.44 -15.13
C SER A 1195 13.14 1.92 -15.73
N VAL A 1196 12.79 2.34 -16.94
CA VAL A 1196 11.52 1.99 -17.59
C VAL A 1196 11.50 0.55 -18.11
N TYR A 1197 12.65 0.02 -18.52
CA TYR A 1197 12.81 -1.31 -19.14
C TYR A 1197 13.84 -2.20 -18.41
N GLY A 1198 14.26 -1.82 -17.20
CA GLY A 1198 15.16 -2.63 -16.39
C GLY A 1198 14.51 -3.94 -15.89
N SER A 1199 15.34 -4.84 -15.34
CA SER A 1199 14.89 -6.17 -14.91
C SER A 1199 13.82 -6.15 -13.82
N ALA A 1200 13.92 -5.23 -12.85
CA ALA A 1200 12.95 -5.11 -11.78
C ALA A 1200 11.61 -4.56 -12.29
N SER A 1201 11.66 -3.71 -13.31
CA SER A 1201 10.48 -3.15 -13.98
C SER A 1201 9.61 -4.17 -14.71
N PHE A 1202 10.14 -5.38 -14.97
CA PHE A 1202 9.45 -6.51 -15.59
C PHE A 1202 9.22 -7.71 -14.66
N PHE A 1203 9.39 -7.52 -13.36
CA PHE A 1203 9.16 -8.57 -12.39
C PHE A 1203 7.74 -9.16 -12.50
N ALA A 1204 7.63 -10.49 -12.39
CA ALA A 1204 6.40 -11.26 -12.53
C ALA A 1204 5.58 -10.93 -13.80
N ASP A 1205 6.22 -11.00 -14.97
CA ASP A 1205 5.62 -10.92 -16.31
C ASP A 1205 4.82 -9.66 -16.67
N GLY A 1206 4.84 -8.59 -15.88
CA GLY A 1206 3.83 -7.54 -16.11
C GLY A 1206 3.28 -6.86 -14.88
N ILE A 1207 3.34 -7.57 -13.76
CA ILE A 1207 2.54 -7.22 -12.60
C ILE A 1207 3.08 -5.93 -11.98
N SER A 1208 2.23 -4.92 -11.94
CA SER A 1208 2.66 -3.57 -11.64
C SER A 1208 2.41 -3.18 -10.19
N SER A 1209 3.49 -2.87 -9.47
CA SER A 1209 3.37 -2.13 -8.24
C SER A 1209 3.13 -0.64 -8.54
N ASN A 1210 2.03 -0.12 -8.00
CA ASN A 1210 1.56 1.25 -8.18
C ASN A 1210 1.49 1.89 -6.81
N ASN A 1211 2.66 2.13 -6.23
CA ASN A 1211 2.80 2.70 -4.90
C ASN A 1211 2.41 4.19 -4.89
N VAL A 1212 1.57 4.59 -3.92
CA VAL A 1212 1.07 5.96 -3.74
C VAL A 1212 1.01 6.33 -2.25
N ILE A 1213 0.92 7.64 -1.99
CA ILE A 1213 0.75 8.24 -0.67
C ILE A 1213 -0.58 8.98 -0.63
N PHE A 1214 -1.39 8.72 0.39
CA PHE A 1214 -2.57 9.51 0.73
C PHE A 1214 -2.31 10.35 1.98
N GLY A 1215 -2.20 11.66 1.79
CA GLY A 1215 -1.69 12.62 2.78
C GLY A 1215 -0.63 13.56 2.20
N ASP A 1216 -0.09 14.44 3.03
CA ASP A 1216 1.06 15.29 2.71
C ASP A 1216 2.35 14.45 2.58
N PRO A 1217 2.96 14.35 1.38
CA PRO A 1217 4.16 13.55 1.18
C PRO A 1217 5.41 14.18 1.82
N THR A 1218 5.35 15.43 2.30
CA THR A 1218 6.46 16.10 2.99
C THR A 1218 6.50 15.80 4.49
N LEU A 1219 5.51 15.08 5.02
CA LEU A 1219 5.45 14.72 6.42
C LEU A 1219 6.66 13.86 6.81
N GLN A 1220 7.36 14.27 7.87
CA GLN A 1220 8.39 13.48 8.52
C GLN A 1220 7.78 12.73 9.71
N VAL A 1221 8.13 11.45 9.86
CA VAL A 1221 7.66 10.63 10.97
C VAL A 1221 8.30 11.12 12.27
N TYR A 1222 7.52 11.14 13.37
CA TYR A 1222 8.03 11.53 14.67
C TYR A 1222 9.28 10.73 15.08
N ASN A 1223 10.18 11.44 15.74
CA ASN A 1223 11.37 10.86 16.31
C ASN A 1223 11.50 11.19 17.80
N PRO A 1224 11.93 10.24 18.64
CA PRO A 1224 12.16 10.47 20.08
C PRO A 1224 13.10 11.64 20.42
N THR A 1225 13.94 12.09 19.48
CA THR A 1225 14.83 13.25 19.64
C THR A 1225 14.15 14.61 19.39
N TRP A 1226 12.91 14.63 18.87
CA TRP A 1226 12.17 15.87 18.65
C TRP A 1226 11.85 16.57 19.97
N VAL A 1227 11.75 17.89 19.89
CA VAL A 1227 11.29 18.72 21.01
C VAL A 1227 9.82 18.99 20.82
N GLU A 1228 9.00 18.67 21.82
CA GLU A 1228 7.56 18.96 21.82
C GLU A 1228 7.33 20.46 21.58
N PRO A 1229 6.58 20.86 20.53
CA PRO A 1229 6.23 22.26 20.32
C PRO A 1229 5.46 22.80 21.52
N VAL A 1230 5.75 24.04 21.92
CA VAL A 1230 5.05 24.71 23.03
C VAL A 1230 3.95 25.60 22.45
N PRO A 1231 2.67 25.40 22.83
CA PRO A 1231 1.58 26.20 22.31
C PRO A 1231 1.57 27.61 22.93
N ILE A 1232 0.97 28.56 22.21
CA ILE A 1232 0.71 29.93 22.69
C ILE A 1232 -0.80 30.19 22.81
N LEU A 1233 -1.18 31.19 23.61
CA LEU A 1233 -2.55 31.71 23.62
C LEU A 1233 -2.81 32.51 22.33
N SER A 1234 -4.06 32.44 21.86
CA SER A 1234 -4.58 33.17 20.69
C SER A 1234 -4.53 34.69 20.82
#